data_AF-A0A3S9QD79-F1
#
_entry.id   AF-A0A3S9QD79-F1
#
_cell.length_a   1.000
_cell.length_b   1.000
_cell.length_c   1.000
_cell.angle_alpha   90.00
_cell.angle_beta   90.00
_cell.angle_gamma   90.00
#
_symmetry.space_group_name_H-M   'P 1'
#
loop_
_entity.id
_entity.type
_entity.pdbx_description
1 polymer ?
#
loop_
_entity_poly.entity_id
_entity_poly.type
_entity_poly.pdbx_seq_one_letter_code
_entity_poly.pdbx_strand_id
1 'polypeptide(L)'
;MRVSIKGWTGKKTIPVNLYGIALSPSGSGKGHSTSLMENEVINTFKSVFLEHTFPITAEQNCEAIAAKRATRNGTDIEDELHKLAKAFQELGALLFSFDSATVPAIKQMRQKLLMANAGSCNLQVDEIGANFSGSIEALTAYLELYDKGLIKDKLVKSSAENTRFERIEGYTPANMLLFGTPTKLLDGARTEEQFYEMLEMGYARRCFFGYADRASKQTKLSVDEVMAQLFNEDDDDFIEELSDKFGLLADLSLINKTISLPTASVELLIEYKLNCEKASSEFSELESIKKAELEHRYFKVMKLAGVYAFIDQQDEISPQHIEYAIKLAEDSGQAFVRLMTPQRPYIKLANYLAQTKTQVTLADLDEDLPSFRGSKAQKDEQIMMAIAWGYKNNIVIKKSFTDSILFLHADTIQETNLDNLIVSYTNSPDMTSDYFNDTVSIENLSQLVQMADFHWLSHHVEHGYRKEENAKEGFNLLVLDVDSGTKLTTAMMLLKKYTAIYYTTKRHQENGEDRYRIILPLNYTLKLDSKEYKELYNNVINSLPFEVDAQCGQRAKKWLTNPNAQVHTTEGELFDILPFIPKTSKNEEREKLLQDQSQMDNLERWVINNTGDGNRNNMLLRFAMILVDAGFSFDNIKDKVISLNNKMVDKLDEIELYNTIFHSVAAKLTSIA
;
A
#
# COMPACT_ATOMS: atom_id res chain seq x y z
N MET A 1 -14.58 1.16 37.28
CA MET A 1 -14.88 0.12 38.29
C MET A 1 -13.90 -1.03 38.18
N ARG A 2 -13.68 -1.80 39.26
CA ARG A 2 -12.90 -3.05 39.20
C ARG A 2 -13.81 -4.21 38.86
N VAL A 3 -13.50 -4.92 37.79
CA VAL A 3 -14.27 -6.08 37.32
C VAL A 3 -13.31 -7.22 37.03
N SER A 4 -13.73 -8.45 37.31
CA SER A 4 -12.93 -9.64 37.03
C SER A 4 -13.77 -10.78 36.46
N ILE A 5 -13.16 -11.63 35.65
CA ILE A 5 -13.77 -12.80 35.04
C ILE A 5 -13.31 -14.04 35.81
N LYS A 6 -14.25 -14.95 36.10
CA LYS A 6 -13.98 -16.25 36.73
C LYS A 6 -14.47 -17.38 35.83
N GLY A 7 -13.67 -18.44 35.67
CA GLY A 7 -14.08 -19.65 34.92
C GLY A 7 -13.07 -20.13 33.89
N TRP A 8 -12.14 -19.28 33.44
CA TRP A 8 -11.15 -19.65 32.42
C TRP A 8 -9.96 -20.49 32.94
N THR A 9 -9.40 -20.15 34.12
CA THR A 9 -8.22 -20.84 34.69
C THR A 9 -8.43 -21.23 36.16
N GLY A 10 -9.24 -22.27 36.37
CA GLY A 10 -9.52 -22.80 37.71
C GLY A 10 -10.10 -21.74 38.66
N LYS A 11 -9.57 -21.65 39.88
CA LYS A 11 -10.11 -20.75 40.93
C LYS A 11 -9.69 -19.28 40.80
N LYS A 12 -8.76 -18.93 39.89
CA LYS A 12 -8.23 -17.56 39.80
C LYS A 12 -9.11 -16.68 38.92
N THR A 13 -9.26 -15.42 39.31
CA THR A 13 -9.94 -14.40 38.51
C THR A 13 -8.96 -13.69 37.58
N ILE A 14 -9.48 -13.17 36.46
CA ILE A 14 -8.74 -12.42 35.46
C ILE A 14 -9.30 -11.00 35.44
N PRO A 15 -8.49 -9.95 35.63
CA PRO A 15 -9.00 -8.58 35.58
C PRO A 15 -9.49 -8.24 34.16
N VAL A 16 -10.60 -7.53 34.10
CA VAL A 16 -11.10 -6.94 32.85
C VAL A 16 -10.34 -5.65 32.58
N ASN A 17 -9.68 -5.58 31.44
CA ASN A 17 -8.98 -4.40 30.94
C ASN A 17 -8.74 -4.48 29.43
N LEU A 18 -8.47 -3.34 28.80
CA LEU A 18 -8.33 -3.24 27.35
C LEU A 18 -7.17 -2.32 26.95
N TYR A 19 -6.38 -2.78 25.97
CA TYR A 19 -5.35 -2.00 25.28
C TYR A 19 -5.77 -1.79 23.82
N GLY A 20 -5.67 -0.55 23.34
CA GLY A 20 -6.04 -0.17 21.97
C GLY A 20 -4.99 0.73 21.32
N ILE A 21 -4.76 0.53 20.04
CA ILE A 21 -3.92 1.38 19.19
C ILE A 21 -4.76 1.81 17.98
N ALA A 22 -5.06 3.10 17.85
CA ALA A 22 -5.91 3.65 16.81
C ALA A 22 -5.16 4.68 15.96
N LEU A 23 -4.84 4.33 14.72
CA LEU A 23 -4.09 5.18 13.81
C LEU A 23 -4.93 5.58 12.60
N SER A 24 -5.03 6.88 12.36
CA SER A 24 -5.66 7.42 11.15
C SER A 24 -5.00 8.73 10.73
N PRO A 25 -5.07 9.13 9.45
CA PRO A 25 -4.43 10.36 8.98
C PRO A 25 -4.95 11.62 9.67
N SER A 26 -4.21 12.72 9.61
CA SER A 26 -4.68 14.01 10.14
C SER A 26 -5.99 14.45 9.46
N GLY A 27 -6.92 15.03 10.23
CA GLY A 27 -8.22 15.46 9.71
C GLY A 27 -9.30 14.38 9.62
N SER A 28 -9.08 13.20 10.22
CA SER A 28 -10.08 12.13 10.37
C SER A 28 -11.05 12.29 11.55
N GLY A 29 -10.87 13.33 12.38
CA GLY A 29 -11.72 13.57 13.55
C GLY A 29 -11.27 12.90 14.85
N LYS A 30 -10.05 12.31 14.93
CA LYS A 30 -9.53 11.64 16.14
C LYS A 30 -9.75 12.42 17.44
N GLY A 31 -9.25 13.66 17.49
CA GLY A 31 -9.34 14.49 18.69
C GLY A 31 -10.79 14.87 19.05
N HIS A 32 -11.65 15.06 18.04
CA HIS A 32 -13.07 15.28 18.24
C HIS A 32 -13.74 14.06 18.87
N SER A 33 -13.54 12.86 18.31
CA SER A 33 -14.11 11.62 18.85
C SER A 33 -13.63 11.34 20.28
N THR A 34 -12.35 11.56 20.58
CA THR A 34 -11.82 11.38 21.93
C THR A 34 -12.42 12.40 22.91
N SER A 35 -12.53 13.67 22.51
CA SER A 35 -13.16 14.72 23.32
C SER A 35 -14.62 14.40 23.63
N LEU A 36 -15.39 13.96 22.62
CA LEU A 36 -16.79 13.56 22.79
C LEU A 36 -16.92 12.38 23.77
N MET A 37 -16.07 11.35 23.60
CA MET A 37 -16.08 10.22 24.54
C MET A 37 -15.78 10.65 25.98
N GLU A 38 -14.81 11.55 26.19
CA GLU A 38 -14.41 11.98 27.54
C GLU A 38 -15.39 12.95 28.21
N ASN A 39 -15.88 13.92 27.46
CA ASN A 39 -16.63 15.06 27.99
C ASN A 39 -18.14 14.85 27.96
N GLU A 40 -18.63 13.94 27.12
CA GLU A 40 -20.08 13.75 26.92
C GLU A 40 -20.52 12.30 27.21
N VAL A 41 -19.71 11.28 26.87
CA VAL A 41 -20.12 9.88 27.07
C VAL A 41 -19.76 9.33 28.45
N ILE A 42 -18.56 9.60 28.97
CA ILE A 42 -18.12 9.04 30.28
C ILE A 42 -18.03 10.08 31.40
N ASN A 43 -18.43 11.32 31.13
CA ASN A 43 -18.38 12.44 32.07
C ASN A 43 -19.16 12.16 33.36
N THR A 44 -20.37 11.64 33.26
CA THR A 44 -21.23 11.32 34.42
C THR A 44 -20.61 10.21 35.25
N PHE A 45 -20.12 9.13 34.61
CA PHE A 45 -19.35 8.09 35.29
C PHE A 45 -18.13 8.66 36.02
N LYS A 46 -17.35 9.52 35.36
CA LYS A 46 -16.13 10.13 35.92
C LYS A 46 -16.42 10.98 37.14
N SER A 47 -17.43 11.85 37.09
CA SER A 47 -17.82 12.70 38.23
C SER A 47 -18.28 11.84 39.41
N VAL A 48 -19.26 10.95 39.20
CA VAL A 48 -19.79 10.08 40.27
C VAL A 48 -18.67 9.22 40.87
N PHE A 49 -17.82 8.63 40.03
CA PHE A 49 -16.73 7.78 40.51
C PHE A 49 -15.70 8.55 41.34
N LEU A 50 -15.27 9.74 40.92
CA LEU A 50 -14.24 10.51 41.62
C LEU A 50 -14.76 11.21 42.88
N GLU A 51 -15.98 11.72 42.84
CA GLU A 51 -16.56 12.54 43.92
C GLU A 51 -17.24 11.69 45.00
N HIS A 52 -17.77 10.52 44.64
CA HIS A 52 -18.54 9.67 45.56
C HIS A 52 -17.93 8.28 45.72
N THR A 53 -17.87 7.49 44.64
CA THR A 53 -17.56 6.05 44.75
C THR A 53 -16.14 5.80 45.25
N PHE A 54 -15.14 6.50 44.71
CA PHE A 54 -13.74 6.30 45.06
C PHE A 54 -13.40 6.75 46.49
N PRO A 55 -13.83 7.93 46.97
CA PRO A 55 -13.63 8.32 48.38
C PRO A 55 -14.28 7.35 49.38
N ILE A 56 -15.54 6.96 49.15
CA ILE A 56 -16.27 6.05 50.05
C ILE A 56 -15.60 4.68 50.12
N THR A 57 -15.22 4.12 48.97
CA THR A 57 -14.51 2.83 48.94
C THR A 57 -13.11 2.90 49.54
N ALA A 58 -12.44 4.05 49.42
CA ALA A 58 -11.17 4.30 50.09
C ALA A 58 -11.27 4.30 51.60
N GLU A 59 -12.26 4.97 52.16
CA GLU A 59 -12.50 4.97 53.60
C GLU A 59 -12.77 3.55 54.12
N GLN A 60 -13.77 2.88 53.54
CA GLN A 60 -14.18 1.51 53.94
C GLN A 60 -13.03 0.49 53.85
N ASN A 61 -12.26 0.52 52.76
CA ASN A 61 -11.18 -0.44 52.58
C ASN A 61 -9.96 -0.09 53.43
N CYS A 62 -9.68 1.20 53.70
CA CYS A 62 -8.62 1.59 54.63
C CYS A 62 -8.96 1.16 56.06
N GLU A 63 -10.21 1.24 56.51
CA GLU A 63 -10.65 0.69 57.80
C GLU A 63 -10.43 -0.83 57.88
N ALA A 64 -10.79 -1.56 56.84
CA ALA A 64 -10.55 -3.01 56.79
C ALA A 64 -9.06 -3.37 56.85
N ILE A 65 -8.20 -2.59 56.17
CA ILE A 65 -6.75 -2.76 56.23
C ILE A 65 -6.21 -2.39 57.62
N ALA A 66 -6.71 -1.31 58.22
CA ALA A 66 -6.32 -0.86 59.57
C ALA A 66 -6.62 -1.94 60.61
N ALA A 67 -7.84 -2.50 60.60
CA ALA A 67 -8.24 -3.57 61.50
C ALA A 67 -7.32 -4.81 61.36
N LYS A 68 -6.96 -5.17 60.13
CA LYS A 68 -6.02 -6.28 59.86
C LYS A 68 -4.61 -5.99 60.37
N ARG A 69 -4.12 -4.76 60.20
CA ARG A 69 -2.78 -4.34 60.69
C ARG A 69 -2.73 -4.25 62.21
N ALA A 70 -3.76 -3.67 62.83
CA ALA A 70 -3.92 -3.59 64.27
C ALA A 70 -3.90 -4.99 64.92
N THR A 71 -4.67 -5.93 64.38
CA THR A 71 -4.68 -7.33 64.82
C THR A 71 -3.30 -7.99 64.70
N ARG A 72 -2.58 -7.75 63.59
CA ARG A 72 -1.25 -8.31 63.35
C ARG A 72 -0.17 -7.71 64.25
N ASN A 73 -0.23 -6.40 64.48
CA ASN A 73 0.81 -5.63 65.16
C ASN A 73 0.55 -5.50 66.68
N GLY A 74 -0.65 -5.82 67.16
CA GLY A 74 -1.06 -5.58 68.54
C GLY A 74 -1.23 -4.10 68.88
N THR A 75 -1.59 -3.28 67.89
CA THR A 75 -1.77 -1.82 68.02
C THR A 75 -3.24 -1.43 67.99
N ASP A 76 -3.55 -0.18 68.36
CA ASP A 76 -4.91 0.35 68.27
C ASP A 76 -5.34 0.55 66.80
N ILE A 77 -6.64 0.34 66.52
CA ILE A 77 -7.19 0.45 65.16
C ILE A 77 -7.17 1.92 64.70
N GLU A 78 -7.47 2.88 65.58
CA GLU A 78 -7.48 4.31 65.24
C GLU A 78 -6.08 4.79 64.87
N ASP A 79 -5.04 4.33 65.58
CA ASP A 79 -3.64 4.64 65.26
C ASP A 79 -3.23 4.14 63.88
N GLU A 80 -3.60 2.90 63.52
CA GLU A 80 -3.31 2.34 62.20
C GLU A 80 -4.12 3.02 61.09
N LEU A 81 -5.37 3.39 61.37
CA LEU A 81 -6.23 4.14 60.45
C LEU A 81 -5.65 5.52 60.18
N HIS A 82 -5.18 6.23 61.20
CA HIS A 82 -4.57 7.55 61.05
C HIS A 82 -3.26 7.51 60.23
N LYS A 83 -2.47 6.44 60.37
CA LYS A 83 -1.28 6.19 59.53
C LYS A 83 -1.67 5.93 58.08
N LEU A 84 -2.69 5.12 57.84
CA LEU A 84 -3.19 4.81 56.49
C LEU A 84 -3.80 6.03 55.82
N ALA A 85 -4.60 6.82 56.52
CA ALA A 85 -5.17 8.06 55.99
C ALA A 85 -4.08 9.04 55.55
N LYS A 86 -3.06 9.23 56.39
CA LYS A 86 -1.89 10.07 56.05
C LYS A 86 -1.16 9.54 54.82
N ALA A 87 -0.87 8.23 54.77
CA ALA A 87 -0.22 7.61 53.62
C ALA A 87 -1.07 7.74 52.35
N PHE A 88 -2.40 7.63 52.44
CA PHE A 88 -3.30 7.78 51.30
C PHE A 88 -3.27 9.19 50.71
N GLN A 89 -3.16 10.22 51.56
CA GLN A 89 -3.04 11.61 51.16
C GLN A 89 -1.67 11.90 50.52
N GLU A 90 -0.58 11.35 51.08
CA GLU A 90 0.79 11.50 50.55
C GLU A 90 0.98 10.89 49.15
N LEU A 91 0.11 9.97 48.72
CA LEU A 91 0.13 9.40 47.37
C LEU A 91 -0.39 10.37 46.28
N GLY A 92 -0.89 11.55 46.64
CA GLY A 92 -1.41 12.56 45.69
C GLY A 92 -2.83 12.27 45.19
N ALA A 93 -3.42 13.17 44.41
CA ALA A 93 -4.78 12.99 43.87
C ALA A 93 -4.84 11.83 42.86
N LEU A 94 -5.99 11.15 42.76
CA LEU A 94 -6.22 10.16 41.72
C LEU A 94 -6.36 10.87 40.37
N LEU A 95 -5.52 10.50 39.41
CA LEU A 95 -5.72 10.88 38.01
C LEU A 95 -6.63 9.87 37.34
N PHE A 96 -7.75 10.32 36.77
CA PHE A 96 -8.68 9.46 36.05
C PHE A 96 -8.04 8.84 34.81
N SER A 97 -7.29 9.64 34.06
CA SER A 97 -6.42 9.26 32.95
C SER A 97 -5.16 10.12 32.93
N PHE A 98 -4.11 9.67 32.25
CA PHE A 98 -2.85 10.41 32.08
C PHE A 98 -2.18 10.03 30.76
N ASP A 99 -1.35 10.91 30.20
CA ASP A 99 -0.69 10.76 28.89
C ASP A 99 0.76 10.29 28.96
N SER A 100 1.37 10.37 30.14
CA SER A 100 2.78 10.09 30.35
C SER A 100 3.02 9.72 31.81
N ALA A 101 3.94 8.79 32.05
CA ALA A 101 4.31 8.39 33.40
C ALA A 101 5.65 7.65 33.43
N THR A 102 6.35 7.74 34.56
CA THR A 102 7.47 6.87 34.89
C THR A 102 6.97 5.60 35.62
N VAL A 103 7.76 4.51 35.63
CA VAL A 103 7.37 3.28 36.34
C VAL A 103 7.09 3.53 37.84
N PRO A 104 7.88 4.33 38.58
CA PRO A 104 7.59 4.66 39.98
C PRO A 104 6.24 5.37 40.16
N ALA A 105 5.89 6.31 39.29
CA ALA A 105 4.60 7.03 39.35
C ALA A 105 3.42 6.06 39.13
N ILE A 106 3.53 5.13 38.17
CA ILE A 106 2.51 4.08 37.96
C ILE A 106 2.36 3.23 39.24
N LYS A 107 3.46 2.86 39.89
CA LYS A 107 3.42 2.06 41.14
C LYS A 107 2.80 2.83 42.30
N GLN A 108 3.07 4.13 42.41
CA GLN A 108 2.45 5.01 43.39
C GLN A 108 0.93 5.09 43.19
N MET A 109 0.48 5.32 41.94
CA MET A 109 -0.93 5.34 41.59
C MET A 109 -1.62 4.00 41.91
N ARG A 110 -0.96 2.88 41.58
CA ARG A 110 -1.45 1.54 41.93
C ARG A 110 -1.62 1.36 43.44
N GLN A 111 -0.69 1.83 44.25
CA GLN A 111 -0.81 1.75 45.71
C GLN A 111 -2.07 2.49 46.18
N LYS A 112 -2.35 3.68 45.64
CA LYS A 112 -3.56 4.45 45.99
C LYS A 112 -4.84 3.70 45.58
N LEU A 113 -4.87 3.15 44.37
CA LEU A 113 -5.98 2.33 43.90
C LEU A 113 -6.17 1.07 44.77
N LEU A 114 -5.09 0.44 45.23
CA LEU A 114 -5.13 -0.74 46.11
C LEU A 114 -5.63 -0.39 47.52
N MET A 115 -5.25 0.78 48.05
CA MET A 115 -5.83 1.31 49.29
C MET A 115 -7.33 1.56 49.16
N ALA A 116 -7.79 1.98 47.97
CA ALA A 116 -9.21 2.17 47.70
C ALA A 116 -9.97 0.90 47.32
N ASN A 117 -9.25 -0.18 46.99
CA ASN A 117 -9.79 -1.36 46.34
C ASN A 117 -10.74 -1.06 45.16
N ALA A 118 -10.43 0.00 44.42
CA ALA A 118 -11.27 0.57 43.37
C ALA A 118 -10.42 1.06 42.19
N GLY A 119 -11.06 1.31 41.05
CA GLY A 119 -10.46 1.93 39.86
C GLY A 119 -9.37 1.12 39.15
N SER A 120 -8.71 1.78 38.20
CA SER A 120 -7.70 1.25 37.28
C SER A 120 -6.65 2.31 36.93
N CYS A 121 -5.50 1.88 36.41
CA CYS A 121 -4.54 2.80 35.79
C CYS A 121 -4.92 3.00 34.32
N ASN A 122 -5.21 4.23 33.89
CA ASN A 122 -5.66 4.50 32.52
C ASN A 122 -4.65 5.41 31.80
N LEU A 123 -3.88 4.83 30.89
CA LEU A 123 -2.91 5.53 30.04
C LEU A 123 -3.56 5.90 28.71
N GLN A 124 -3.48 7.16 28.32
CA GLN A 124 -4.07 7.65 27.09
C GLN A 124 -3.12 8.62 26.40
N VAL A 125 -2.55 8.19 25.27
CA VAL A 125 -1.51 8.96 24.58
C VAL A 125 -2.04 9.40 23.22
N ASP A 126 -2.18 10.72 23.04
CA ASP A 126 -2.43 11.34 21.74
C ASP A 126 -1.12 11.50 20.95
N GLU A 127 -1.25 11.59 19.63
CA GLU A 127 -0.18 11.66 18.65
C GLU A 127 0.97 10.70 18.99
N ILE A 128 0.61 9.43 19.19
CA ILE A 128 1.54 8.39 19.63
C ILE A 128 2.79 8.31 18.76
N GLY A 129 2.71 8.59 17.45
CA GLY A 129 3.90 8.63 16.59
C GLY A 129 4.95 9.65 17.03
N ALA A 130 4.54 10.82 17.54
CA ALA A 130 5.46 11.82 18.08
C ALA A 130 5.88 11.51 19.52
N ASN A 131 4.98 10.92 20.31
CA ASN A 131 5.17 10.68 21.74
C ASN A 131 5.69 9.27 22.06
N PHE A 132 5.96 8.43 21.06
CA PHE A 132 6.26 7.01 21.24
C PHE A 132 7.49 6.81 22.12
N SER A 133 8.61 7.43 21.78
CA SER A 133 9.87 7.28 22.51
C SER A 133 9.78 7.74 23.96
N GLY A 134 9.01 8.80 24.24
CA GLY A 134 8.75 9.29 25.60
C GLY A 134 7.85 8.35 26.41
N SER A 135 7.06 7.51 25.74
CA SER A 135 6.09 6.61 26.37
C SER A 135 6.65 5.22 26.66
N ILE A 136 7.84 4.86 26.14
CA ILE A 136 8.41 3.50 26.25
C ILE A 136 8.46 3.00 27.70
N GLU A 137 8.83 3.86 28.65
CA GLU A 137 8.91 3.49 30.06
C GLU A 137 7.54 3.08 30.63
N ALA A 138 6.51 3.87 30.36
CA ALA A 138 5.13 3.53 30.73
C ALA A 138 4.67 2.25 30.04
N LEU A 139 4.90 2.13 28.72
CA LEU A 139 4.53 0.96 27.93
C LEU A 139 5.19 -0.32 28.46
N THR A 140 6.41 -0.23 28.99
CA THR A 140 7.09 -1.38 29.58
C THR A 140 6.38 -1.87 30.85
N ALA A 141 5.96 -0.94 31.72
CA ALA A 141 5.18 -1.29 32.91
C ALA A 141 3.80 -1.86 32.55
N TYR A 142 3.16 -1.33 31.51
CA TYR A 142 1.84 -1.79 31.06
C TYR A 142 1.88 -3.20 30.45
N LEU A 143 3.00 -3.66 29.88
CA LEU A 143 3.15 -5.06 29.45
C LEU A 143 2.99 -6.04 30.62
N GLU A 144 3.60 -5.76 31.76
CA GLU A 144 3.49 -6.61 32.96
C GLU A 144 2.06 -6.58 33.55
N LEU A 145 1.42 -5.41 33.52
CA LEU A 145 0.11 -5.22 34.14
C LEU A 145 -1.03 -5.90 33.37
N TYR A 146 -0.90 -6.13 32.06
CA TYR A 146 -2.05 -6.54 31.27
C TYR A 146 -2.68 -7.85 31.73
N ASP A 147 -1.91 -8.92 31.92
CA ASP A 147 -2.47 -10.27 32.08
C ASP A 147 -3.18 -10.45 33.42
N LYS A 148 -2.54 -10.02 34.51
CA LYS A 148 -3.01 -10.26 35.89
C LYS A 148 -3.11 -8.98 36.74
N GLY A 149 -2.81 -7.80 36.20
CA GLY A 149 -2.79 -6.55 36.96
C GLY A 149 -1.65 -6.48 37.99
N LEU A 150 -0.62 -7.30 37.85
CA LEU A 150 0.50 -7.43 38.79
C LEU A 150 1.77 -6.85 38.17
N ILE A 151 2.58 -6.18 38.99
CA ILE A 151 3.89 -5.66 38.62
C ILE A 151 4.84 -5.86 39.80
N LYS A 152 6.09 -6.23 39.55
CA LYS A 152 7.07 -6.41 40.64
C LYS A 152 7.78 -5.10 40.97
N ASP A 153 8.16 -4.94 42.23
CA ASP A 153 8.96 -3.78 42.63
C ASP A 153 10.43 -3.99 42.34
N LYS A 154 11.10 -2.90 41.96
CA LYS A 154 12.56 -2.87 41.95
C LYS A 154 13.00 -2.67 43.40
N LEU A 155 13.96 -3.46 43.84
CA LEU A 155 14.51 -3.34 45.19
C LEU A 155 15.44 -2.11 45.24
N VAL A 156 14.97 -1.02 45.85
CA VAL A 156 15.75 0.22 46.03
C VAL A 156 16.14 0.39 47.49
N LYS A 157 17.36 0.86 47.80
CA LYS A 157 17.84 1.08 49.18
C LYS A 157 16.87 2.01 49.92
N SER A 158 16.40 1.60 51.10
CA SER A 158 15.53 2.46 51.93
C SER A 158 16.38 3.57 52.54
N SER A 159 15.94 4.83 52.39
CA SER A 159 16.60 6.01 52.97
C SER A 159 15.57 6.94 53.61
N ALA A 160 16.01 7.98 54.33
CA ALA A 160 15.10 8.99 54.91
C ALA A 160 14.33 9.79 53.84
N GLU A 161 14.90 9.94 52.65
CA GLU A 161 14.27 10.59 51.49
C GLU A 161 13.43 9.61 50.64
N ASN A 162 13.60 8.30 50.84
CA ASN A 162 12.93 7.26 50.06
C ASN A 162 12.58 6.06 50.98
N THR A 163 11.59 6.30 51.84
CA THR A 163 11.01 5.29 52.72
C THR A 163 10.10 4.37 51.93
N ARG A 164 10.33 3.05 52.03
CA ARG A 164 9.46 2.08 51.37
C ARG A 164 8.12 2.04 52.09
N PHE A 165 7.03 2.22 51.36
CA PHE A 165 5.69 2.01 51.89
C PHE A 165 5.45 0.54 52.22
N GLU A 166 4.65 0.26 53.25
CA GLU A 166 4.12 -1.07 53.47
C GLU A 166 3.14 -1.41 52.33
N ARG A 167 3.60 -2.24 51.40
CA ARG A 167 2.89 -2.56 50.16
C ARG A 167 1.59 -3.29 50.43
N ILE A 168 0.53 -2.88 49.73
CA ILE A 168 -0.71 -3.64 49.68
C ILE A 168 -0.59 -4.64 48.53
N GLU A 169 -0.73 -5.92 48.85
CA GLU A 169 -0.76 -6.96 47.84
C GLU A 169 -2.10 -6.96 47.11
N GLY A 170 -2.06 -7.01 45.78
CA GLY A 170 -3.25 -7.07 44.96
C GLY A 170 -2.98 -6.73 43.51
N TYR A 171 -3.97 -7.00 42.68
CA TYR A 171 -3.96 -6.61 41.28
C TYR A 171 -4.63 -5.25 41.08
N THR A 172 -4.22 -4.56 40.02
CA THR A 172 -4.83 -3.32 39.55
C THR A 172 -5.08 -3.48 38.06
N PRO A 173 -6.33 -3.39 37.57
CA PRO A 173 -6.58 -3.31 36.14
C PRO A 173 -5.84 -2.10 35.54
N ALA A 174 -5.38 -2.23 34.30
CA ALA A 174 -4.70 -1.18 33.58
C ALA A 174 -5.25 -1.11 32.15
N ASN A 175 -5.70 0.07 31.71
CA ASN A 175 -6.25 0.32 30.38
C ASN A 175 -5.33 1.25 29.60
N MET A 176 -5.26 1.05 28.29
CA MET A 176 -4.38 1.84 27.43
C MET A 176 -5.09 2.20 26.12
N LEU A 177 -5.04 3.47 25.74
CA LEU A 177 -5.44 3.93 24.41
C LEU A 177 -4.31 4.78 23.82
N LEU A 178 -3.69 4.28 22.76
CA LEU A 178 -2.70 5.03 21.99
C LEU A 178 -3.34 5.42 20.66
N PHE A 179 -3.35 6.71 20.35
CA PHE A 179 -3.93 7.16 19.08
C PHE A 179 -3.06 8.22 18.43
N GLY A 180 -3.14 8.34 17.10
CA GLY A 180 -2.30 9.28 16.37
C GLY A 180 -2.26 9.02 14.87
N THR A 181 -1.26 9.61 14.22
CA THR A 181 -1.12 9.55 12.77
C THR A 181 -0.15 8.44 12.32
N PRO A 182 -0.55 7.54 11.38
CA PRO A 182 0.30 6.44 10.93
C PRO A 182 1.67 6.87 10.41
N THR A 183 1.74 7.96 9.64
CA THR A 183 2.98 8.41 8.98
C THR A 183 4.08 8.84 9.95
N LYS A 184 3.70 9.25 11.17
CA LYS A 184 4.65 9.61 12.24
C LYS A 184 5.15 8.40 13.01
N LEU A 185 4.33 7.35 13.10
CA LEU A 185 4.69 6.10 13.79
C LEU A 185 5.45 5.14 12.86
N LEU A 186 5.03 5.06 11.60
CA LEU A 186 5.61 4.23 10.53
C LEU A 186 6.52 5.09 9.62
N ASP A 187 7.52 5.71 10.23
CA ASP A 187 8.41 6.68 9.59
C ASP A 187 9.56 6.05 8.77
N GLY A 188 9.73 4.74 8.84
CA GLY A 188 10.85 3.99 8.25
C GLY A 188 12.16 4.18 9.01
N ALA A 189 12.11 4.70 10.24
CA ALA A 189 13.27 5.00 11.06
C ALA A 189 13.13 4.38 12.47
N ARG A 190 13.79 5.00 13.45
CA ARG A 190 13.90 4.48 14.82
C ARG A 190 12.54 4.32 15.51
N THR A 191 11.59 5.22 15.26
CA THR A 191 10.26 5.13 15.89
C THR A 191 9.52 3.90 15.42
N GLU A 192 9.53 3.62 14.11
CA GLU A 192 8.95 2.42 13.52
C GLU A 192 9.64 1.15 14.06
N GLU A 193 10.98 1.13 14.14
CA GLU A 193 11.75 0.01 14.72
C GLU A 193 11.34 -0.29 16.17
N GLN A 194 11.34 0.74 17.03
CA GLN A 194 10.92 0.59 18.44
C GLN A 194 9.46 0.14 18.55
N PHE A 195 8.59 0.58 17.64
CA PHE A 195 7.19 0.15 17.63
C PHE A 195 7.08 -1.35 17.34
N TYR A 196 7.79 -1.86 16.34
CA TYR A 196 7.83 -3.31 16.06
C TYR A 196 8.41 -4.13 17.21
N GLU A 197 9.47 -3.65 17.86
CA GLU A 197 10.02 -4.29 19.07
C GLU A 197 8.95 -4.43 20.16
N MET A 198 8.18 -3.38 20.43
CA MET A 198 7.12 -3.41 21.43
C MET A 198 5.98 -4.38 21.03
N LEU A 199 5.63 -4.43 19.74
CA LEU A 199 4.67 -5.41 19.21
C LEU A 199 5.14 -6.84 19.47
N GLU A 200 6.41 -7.13 19.18
CA GLU A 200 7.05 -8.44 19.38
C GLU A 200 7.14 -8.83 20.86
N MET A 201 7.50 -7.88 21.75
CA MET A 201 7.50 -8.09 23.21
C MET A 201 6.12 -8.44 23.77
N GLY A 202 5.07 -8.16 23.00
CA GLY A 202 3.75 -8.74 23.19
C GLY A 202 2.62 -7.73 23.21
N TYR A 203 2.80 -6.53 22.67
CA TYR A 203 1.69 -5.63 22.38
C TYR A 203 0.82 -6.14 21.22
N ALA A 204 1.39 -6.85 20.23
CA ALA A 204 0.61 -7.47 19.15
C ALA A 204 -0.54 -8.33 19.70
N ARG A 205 -0.21 -9.24 20.62
CA ARG A 205 -1.20 -10.13 21.25
C ARG A 205 -2.12 -9.48 22.30
N ARG A 206 -1.87 -8.23 22.71
CA ARG A 206 -2.61 -7.55 23.80
C ARG A 206 -3.46 -6.38 23.33
N CYS A 207 -3.13 -5.78 22.19
CA CYS A 207 -3.86 -4.63 21.66
C CYS A 207 -4.97 -5.02 20.69
N PHE A 208 -6.04 -4.24 20.71
CA PHE A 208 -6.90 -4.03 19.55
C PHE A 208 -6.32 -2.93 18.66
N PHE A 209 -6.52 -3.04 17.36
CA PHE A 209 -5.98 -2.14 16.36
C PHE A 209 -7.09 -1.49 15.54
N GLY A 210 -7.07 -0.17 15.45
CA GLY A 210 -7.81 0.61 14.48
C GLY A 210 -6.82 1.22 13.48
N TYR A 211 -7.04 1.02 12.19
CA TYR A 211 -6.13 1.52 11.16
C TYR A 211 -6.90 1.98 9.92
N ALA A 212 -6.63 3.21 9.48
CA ALA A 212 -7.16 3.78 8.25
C ALA A 212 -6.02 4.36 7.39
N ASP A 213 -5.99 4.00 6.11
CA ASP A 213 -4.98 4.50 5.16
C ASP A 213 -5.31 5.90 4.61
N ARG A 214 -6.58 6.30 4.63
CA ARG A 214 -7.07 7.57 4.08
C ARG A 214 -8.08 8.20 5.00
N ALA A 215 -8.06 9.52 5.12
CA ALA A 215 -9.17 10.25 5.70
C ALA A 215 -10.33 10.22 4.69
N SER A 216 -11.40 9.50 5.00
CA SER A 216 -12.63 9.56 4.20
C SER A 216 -13.34 10.89 4.48
N LYS A 217 -13.00 11.92 3.71
CA LYS A 217 -13.82 13.14 3.69
C LYS A 217 -14.96 12.89 2.72
N GLN A 218 -16.21 13.00 3.19
CA GLN A 218 -17.35 13.08 2.28
C GLN A 218 -17.27 14.43 1.55
N THR A 219 -16.71 14.43 0.34
CA THR A 219 -16.47 15.65 -0.45
C THR A 219 -17.68 16.12 -1.25
N LYS A 220 -18.85 15.51 -1.05
CA LYS A 220 -20.08 15.77 -1.82
C LYS A 220 -21.29 16.12 -0.94
N LEU A 221 -21.07 16.60 0.29
CA LEU A 221 -22.17 17.14 1.08
C LEU A 221 -22.46 18.58 0.62
N SER A 222 -23.72 18.86 0.33
CA SER A 222 -24.22 20.21 0.10
C SER A 222 -24.23 21.02 1.41
N VAL A 223 -24.26 22.35 1.31
CA VAL A 223 -24.33 23.22 2.49
C VAL A 223 -25.55 22.89 3.36
N ASP A 224 -26.68 22.58 2.74
CA ASP A 224 -27.92 22.24 3.45
C ASP A 224 -27.81 20.90 4.20
N GLU A 225 -27.12 19.90 3.62
CA GLU A 225 -26.85 18.63 4.29
C GLU A 225 -25.86 18.78 5.46
N VAL A 226 -24.84 19.62 5.31
CA VAL A 226 -23.91 19.94 6.41
C VAL A 226 -24.62 20.69 7.52
N MET A 227 -25.50 21.65 7.18
CA MET A 227 -26.31 22.37 8.17
C MET A 227 -27.27 21.41 8.88
N ALA A 228 -27.97 20.54 8.14
CA ALA A 228 -28.83 19.53 8.75
C ALA A 228 -28.06 18.61 9.73
N GLN A 229 -26.83 18.23 9.40
CA GLN A 229 -25.96 17.46 10.31
C GLN A 229 -25.47 18.26 11.52
N LEU A 230 -25.16 19.55 11.35
CA LEU A 230 -24.68 20.42 12.44
C LEU A 230 -25.78 20.78 13.45
N PHE A 231 -27.04 20.75 13.03
CA PHE A 231 -28.21 21.06 13.86
C PHE A 231 -29.08 19.82 14.13
N ASN A 232 -28.54 18.62 13.95
CA ASN A 232 -29.25 17.38 14.28
C ASN A 232 -29.20 17.14 15.79
N GLU A 233 -30.28 17.44 16.50
CA GLU A 233 -30.40 17.23 17.95
C GLU A 233 -30.64 15.75 18.32
N ASP A 234 -31.00 14.87 17.37
CA ASP A 234 -31.23 13.44 17.61
C ASP A 234 -29.97 12.71 18.13
N ASP A 235 -28.79 13.18 17.74
CA ASP A 235 -27.51 12.60 18.19
C ASP A 235 -27.20 12.99 19.66
N ASP A 236 -27.72 14.13 20.14
CA ASP A 236 -27.50 14.62 21.50
C ASP A 236 -28.29 13.81 22.52
N ASP A 237 -29.56 13.49 22.23
CA ASP A 237 -30.42 12.65 23.08
C ASP A 237 -29.81 11.26 23.32
N PHE A 238 -29.25 10.64 22.27
CA PHE A 238 -28.59 9.34 22.37
C PHE A 238 -27.31 9.40 23.21
N ILE A 239 -26.50 10.45 23.04
CA ILE A 239 -25.27 10.64 23.83
C ILE A 239 -25.61 10.86 25.30
N GLU A 240 -26.66 11.63 25.61
CA GLU A 240 -27.14 11.85 26.97
C GLU A 240 -27.64 10.53 27.60
N GLU A 241 -28.47 9.75 26.90
CA GLU A 241 -28.92 8.43 27.38
C GLU A 241 -27.74 7.49 27.66
N LEU A 242 -26.73 7.50 26.77
CA LEU A 242 -25.52 6.72 26.93
C LEU A 242 -24.71 7.17 28.16
N SER A 243 -24.58 8.49 28.35
CA SER A 243 -23.91 9.09 29.50
C SER A 243 -24.55 8.70 30.82
N ASP A 244 -25.88 8.78 30.90
CA ASP A 244 -26.65 8.36 32.07
C ASP A 244 -26.46 6.86 32.35
N LYS A 245 -26.53 6.02 31.30
CA LYS A 245 -26.27 4.58 31.42
C LYS A 245 -24.88 4.31 31.97
N PHE A 246 -23.84 5.01 31.50
CA PHE A 246 -22.49 4.88 32.05
C PHE A 246 -22.38 5.43 33.46
N GLY A 247 -23.09 6.51 33.80
CA GLY A 247 -23.18 7.07 35.15
C GLY A 247 -23.62 6.03 36.17
N LEU A 248 -24.64 5.23 35.85
CA LEU A 248 -25.12 4.13 36.70
C LEU A 248 -24.06 3.06 36.97
N LEU A 249 -23.09 2.88 36.07
CA LEU A 249 -22.00 1.92 36.27
C LEU A 249 -21.00 2.35 37.36
N ALA A 250 -21.05 3.60 37.83
CA ALA A 250 -20.22 4.08 38.93
C ALA A 250 -20.77 3.68 40.31
N ASP A 251 -21.94 3.02 40.39
CA ASP A 251 -22.57 2.65 41.65
C ASP A 251 -21.72 1.72 42.54
N LEU A 252 -21.76 1.93 43.86
CA LEU A 252 -20.98 1.17 44.85
C LEU A 252 -21.28 -0.34 44.82
N SER A 253 -22.49 -0.75 44.46
CA SER A 253 -22.89 -2.16 44.38
C SER A 253 -22.16 -2.94 43.27
N LEU A 254 -21.64 -2.23 42.26
CA LEU A 254 -20.94 -2.82 41.12
C LEU A 254 -19.43 -2.96 41.34
N ILE A 255 -18.92 -2.56 42.52
CA ILE A 255 -17.48 -2.61 42.82
C ILE A 255 -17.00 -4.05 42.98
N ASN A 256 -15.83 -4.36 42.40
CA ASN A 256 -15.23 -5.69 42.46
C ASN A 256 -16.14 -6.81 41.94
N LYS A 257 -17.08 -6.47 41.02
CA LYS A 257 -17.98 -7.44 40.39
C LYS A 257 -17.16 -8.55 39.72
N THR A 258 -17.57 -9.79 39.99
CA THR A 258 -16.96 -10.98 39.38
C THR A 258 -17.97 -11.62 38.44
N ILE A 259 -17.65 -11.62 37.15
CA ILE A 259 -18.51 -12.15 36.10
C ILE A 259 -18.09 -13.60 35.82
N SER A 260 -19.04 -14.52 35.81
CA SER A 260 -18.80 -15.93 35.51
C SER A 260 -18.64 -16.14 34.00
N LEU A 261 -17.77 -17.06 33.61
CA LEU A 261 -17.64 -17.55 32.24
C LEU A 261 -18.24 -18.97 32.20
N PRO A 262 -19.51 -19.12 31.75
CA PRO A 262 -20.20 -20.41 31.73
C PRO A 262 -19.63 -21.34 30.66
N THR A 263 -19.86 -22.65 30.81
CA THR A 263 -19.28 -23.69 29.93
C THR A 263 -19.54 -23.45 28.45
N ALA A 264 -20.76 -23.06 28.06
CA ALA A 264 -21.09 -22.80 26.66
C ALA A 264 -20.22 -21.68 26.05
N SER A 265 -19.95 -20.62 26.81
CA SER A 265 -19.09 -19.51 26.36
C SER A 265 -17.62 -19.90 26.36
N VAL A 266 -17.19 -20.78 27.29
CA VAL A 266 -15.84 -21.37 27.27
C VAL A 266 -15.64 -22.21 26.01
N GLU A 267 -16.61 -23.06 25.65
CA GLU A 267 -16.57 -23.90 24.46
C GLU A 267 -16.42 -23.06 23.19
N LEU A 268 -17.26 -22.03 23.03
CA LEU A 268 -17.19 -21.10 21.89
C LEU A 268 -15.83 -20.37 21.82
N LEU A 269 -15.30 -19.94 22.96
CA LEU A 269 -14.00 -19.27 23.02
C LEU A 269 -12.84 -20.22 22.68
N ILE A 270 -12.92 -21.49 23.09
CA ILE A 270 -11.94 -22.52 22.74
C ILE A 270 -12.03 -22.87 21.25
N GLU A 271 -13.23 -22.99 20.69
CA GLU A 271 -13.42 -23.20 19.26
C GLU A 271 -12.78 -22.07 18.45
N TYR A 272 -13.04 -20.82 18.84
CA TYR A 272 -12.41 -19.66 18.22
C TYR A 272 -10.89 -19.70 18.34
N LYS A 273 -10.35 -20.04 19.51
CA LYS A 273 -8.91 -20.22 19.72
C LYS A 273 -8.31 -21.26 18.74
N LEU A 274 -8.93 -22.43 18.61
CA LEU A 274 -8.47 -23.50 17.72
C LEU A 274 -8.51 -23.06 16.25
N ASN A 275 -9.54 -22.29 15.86
CA ASN A 275 -9.64 -21.72 14.52
C ASN A 275 -8.51 -20.71 14.25
N CYS A 276 -8.19 -19.85 15.22
CA CYS A 276 -7.05 -18.94 15.13
C CYS A 276 -5.71 -19.68 15.02
N GLU A 277 -5.47 -20.73 15.81
CA GLU A 277 -4.25 -21.57 15.73
C GLU A 277 -4.15 -22.29 14.38
N LYS A 278 -5.27 -22.75 13.81
CA LYS A 278 -5.30 -23.33 12.47
C LYS A 278 -4.93 -22.29 11.41
N ALA A 279 -5.54 -21.11 11.47
CA ALA A 279 -5.23 -20.03 10.53
C ALA A 279 -3.78 -19.52 10.70
N SER A 280 -3.21 -19.53 11.92
CA SER A 280 -1.82 -19.14 12.16
C SER A 280 -0.82 -20.08 11.48
N SER A 281 -1.17 -21.35 11.29
CA SER A 281 -0.33 -22.36 10.62
C SER A 281 -0.13 -22.10 9.12
N GLU A 282 -0.97 -21.27 8.49
CA GLU A 282 -0.84 -20.86 7.09
C GLU A 282 0.18 -19.73 6.91
N PHE A 283 0.53 -19.00 7.98
CA PHE A 283 1.54 -17.94 7.95
C PHE A 283 2.96 -18.51 8.00
N SER A 284 3.88 -17.81 7.33
CA SER A 284 5.32 -18.13 7.40
C SER A 284 5.87 -17.93 8.82
N GLU A 285 6.89 -18.70 9.21
CA GLU A 285 7.61 -18.50 10.48
C GLU A 285 8.26 -17.10 10.58
N LEU A 286 8.52 -16.45 9.45
CA LEU A 286 9.02 -15.08 9.41
C LEU A 286 7.97 -14.04 9.82
N GLU A 287 6.68 -14.42 9.87
CA GLU A 287 5.57 -13.55 10.26
C GLU A 287 5.20 -13.74 11.74
N SER A 288 6.21 -13.90 12.60
CA SER A 288 6.08 -14.19 14.03
C SER A 288 5.12 -13.25 14.76
N ILE A 289 5.17 -11.95 14.46
CA ILE A 289 4.31 -10.92 15.06
C ILE A 289 2.83 -11.15 14.70
N LYS A 290 2.52 -11.50 13.44
CA LYS A 290 1.16 -11.78 12.98
C LYS A 290 0.63 -13.07 13.59
N LYS A 291 1.47 -14.11 13.63
CA LYS A 291 1.14 -15.39 14.29
C LYS A 291 0.84 -15.18 15.77
N ALA A 292 1.69 -14.45 16.48
CA ALA A 292 1.50 -14.14 17.90
C ALA A 292 0.21 -13.37 18.18
N GLU A 293 -0.18 -12.42 17.32
CA GLU A 293 -1.46 -11.71 17.46
C GLU A 293 -2.65 -12.67 17.32
N LEU A 294 -2.65 -13.47 16.26
CA LEU A 294 -3.75 -14.38 15.92
C LEU A 294 -3.91 -15.49 16.97
N GLU A 295 -2.83 -16.18 17.34
CA GLU A 295 -2.84 -17.29 18.31
C GLU A 295 -3.32 -16.89 19.71
N HIS A 296 -3.17 -15.60 20.06
CA HIS A 296 -3.55 -15.08 21.36
C HIS A 296 -4.80 -14.19 21.33
N ARG A 297 -5.44 -14.03 20.15
CA ARG A 297 -6.58 -13.16 19.94
C ARG A 297 -7.76 -13.48 20.86
N TYR A 298 -8.00 -14.77 21.13
CA TYR A 298 -9.04 -15.25 22.04
C TYR A 298 -8.95 -14.61 23.44
N PHE A 299 -7.75 -14.29 23.93
CA PHE A 299 -7.60 -13.73 25.28
C PHE A 299 -8.09 -12.28 25.35
N LYS A 300 -7.90 -11.51 24.27
CA LYS A 300 -8.46 -10.16 24.12
C LYS A 300 -9.99 -10.22 23.98
N VAL A 301 -10.50 -11.17 23.20
CA VAL A 301 -11.95 -11.43 23.04
C VAL A 301 -12.61 -11.69 24.39
N MET A 302 -12.05 -12.57 25.21
CA MET A 302 -12.59 -12.88 26.54
C MET A 302 -12.72 -11.64 27.43
N LYS A 303 -11.67 -10.80 27.46
CA LYS A 303 -11.69 -9.58 28.27
C LYS A 303 -12.72 -8.58 27.76
N LEU A 304 -12.82 -8.39 26.45
CA LEU A 304 -13.82 -7.53 25.83
C LEU A 304 -15.25 -8.02 26.07
N ALA A 305 -15.49 -9.34 25.97
CA ALA A 305 -16.79 -9.92 26.30
C ALA A 305 -17.16 -9.70 27.78
N GLY A 306 -16.17 -9.69 28.68
CA GLY A 306 -16.35 -9.28 30.07
C GLY A 306 -16.72 -7.80 30.24
N VAL A 307 -16.22 -6.91 29.37
CA VAL A 307 -16.65 -5.51 29.32
C VAL A 307 -18.12 -5.41 28.90
N TYR A 308 -18.52 -6.12 27.84
CA TYR A 308 -19.91 -6.12 27.37
C TYR A 308 -20.87 -6.64 28.45
N ALA A 309 -20.56 -7.78 29.06
CA ALA A 309 -21.36 -8.33 30.15
C ALA A 309 -21.49 -7.35 31.34
N PHE A 310 -20.43 -6.60 31.66
CA PHE A 310 -20.46 -5.58 32.70
C PHE A 310 -21.38 -4.40 32.35
N ILE A 311 -21.29 -3.89 31.12
CA ILE A 311 -22.13 -2.79 30.62
C ILE A 311 -23.60 -3.20 30.58
N ASP A 312 -23.88 -4.45 30.20
CA ASP A 312 -25.23 -5.03 30.18
C ASP A 312 -25.70 -5.50 31.57
N GLN A 313 -24.88 -5.24 32.61
CA GLN A 313 -25.11 -5.57 34.01
C GLN A 313 -25.38 -7.06 34.27
N GLN A 314 -24.94 -7.94 33.38
CA GLN A 314 -25.08 -9.39 33.51
C GLN A 314 -24.03 -9.94 34.49
N ASP A 315 -24.36 -11.06 35.13
CA ASP A 315 -23.45 -11.79 36.01
C ASP A 315 -22.63 -12.84 35.26
N GLU A 316 -23.00 -13.14 34.02
CA GLU A 316 -22.36 -14.16 33.18
C GLU A 316 -22.02 -13.61 31.78
N ILE A 317 -20.90 -14.08 31.23
CA ILE A 317 -20.55 -13.82 29.83
C ILE A 317 -21.34 -14.80 28.95
N SER A 318 -22.39 -14.33 28.29
CA SER A 318 -23.17 -15.12 27.33
C SER A 318 -22.36 -15.44 26.05
N PRO A 319 -22.77 -16.46 25.28
CA PRO A 319 -22.19 -16.72 23.95
C PRO A 319 -22.30 -15.50 23.02
N GLN A 320 -23.39 -14.73 23.12
CA GLN A 320 -23.60 -13.51 22.34
C GLN A 320 -22.51 -12.45 22.61
N HIS A 321 -22.13 -12.26 23.88
CA HIS A 321 -21.04 -11.34 24.22
C HIS A 321 -19.70 -11.77 23.59
N ILE A 322 -19.45 -13.09 23.51
CA ILE A 322 -18.26 -13.65 22.86
C ILE A 322 -18.31 -13.39 21.36
N GLU A 323 -19.45 -13.61 20.69
CA GLU A 323 -19.60 -13.36 19.25
C GLU A 323 -19.37 -11.88 18.89
N TYR A 324 -19.94 -10.95 19.66
CA TYR A 324 -19.69 -9.52 19.49
C TYR A 324 -18.22 -9.16 19.67
N ALA A 325 -17.56 -9.75 20.67
CA ALA A 325 -16.14 -9.52 20.92
C ALA A 325 -15.25 -10.14 19.82
N ILE A 326 -15.61 -11.30 19.28
CA ILE A 326 -14.96 -11.93 18.12
C ILE A 326 -15.06 -11.00 16.92
N LYS A 327 -16.25 -10.46 16.64
CA LYS A 327 -16.45 -9.57 15.50
C LYS A 327 -15.51 -8.36 15.54
N LEU A 328 -15.41 -7.69 16.69
CA LEU A 328 -14.46 -6.57 16.85
C LEU A 328 -13.00 -7.02 16.75
N ALA A 329 -12.66 -8.19 17.30
CA ALA A 329 -11.31 -8.73 17.25
C ALA A 329 -10.86 -9.10 15.83
N GLU A 330 -11.76 -9.61 14.99
CA GLU A 330 -11.49 -9.89 13.58
C GLU A 330 -11.30 -8.61 12.77
N ASP A 331 -12.15 -7.60 12.96
CA ASP A 331 -11.99 -6.29 12.30
C ASP A 331 -10.66 -5.62 12.74
N SER A 332 -10.32 -5.73 14.02
CA SER A 332 -9.01 -5.35 14.56
C SER A 332 -7.86 -6.15 13.94
N GLY A 333 -8.02 -7.45 13.72
CA GLY A 333 -7.03 -8.30 13.05
C GLY A 333 -6.76 -7.86 11.61
N GLN A 334 -7.79 -7.50 10.86
CA GLN A 334 -7.65 -6.95 9.51
C GLN A 334 -6.95 -5.58 9.52
N ALA A 335 -7.29 -4.71 10.47
CA ALA A 335 -6.58 -3.45 10.67
C ALA A 335 -5.09 -3.68 11.00
N PHE A 336 -4.79 -4.68 11.84
CA PHE A 336 -3.42 -5.06 12.18
C PHE A 336 -2.63 -5.59 10.97
N VAL A 337 -3.22 -6.45 10.14
CA VAL A 337 -2.57 -6.94 8.92
C VAL A 337 -2.22 -5.79 7.97
N ARG A 338 -3.13 -4.82 7.80
CA ARG A 338 -2.86 -3.61 7.01
C ARG A 338 -1.73 -2.77 7.62
N LEU A 339 -1.75 -2.56 8.93
CA LEU A 339 -0.69 -1.87 9.66
C LEU A 339 0.68 -2.53 9.47
N MET A 340 0.72 -3.87 9.51
CA MET A 340 1.94 -4.68 9.38
C MET A 340 2.40 -4.87 7.92
N THR A 341 1.70 -4.30 6.94
CA THR A 341 2.10 -4.40 5.53
C THR A 341 3.19 -3.36 5.25
N PRO A 342 4.47 -3.76 5.08
CA PRO A 342 5.56 -2.79 5.04
C PRO A 342 5.50 -1.96 3.77
N GLN A 343 5.38 -0.63 3.91
CA GLN A 343 5.79 0.26 2.83
C GLN A 343 7.30 0.45 2.93
N ARG A 344 8.07 -0.42 2.27
CA ARG A 344 9.52 -0.29 2.22
C ARG A 344 9.91 1.13 1.74
N PRO A 345 11.06 1.69 2.14
CA PRO A 345 11.43 3.07 1.82
C PRO A 345 11.33 3.42 0.32
N TYR A 346 11.66 2.49 -0.58
CA TYR A 346 11.52 2.67 -2.03
C TYR A 346 10.07 2.65 -2.53
N ILE A 347 9.16 1.96 -1.84
CA ILE A 347 7.71 1.97 -2.12
C ILE A 347 7.13 3.32 -1.71
N LYS A 348 7.51 3.83 -0.52
CA LYS A 348 7.14 5.18 -0.06
C LYS A 348 7.59 6.24 -1.07
N LEU A 349 8.83 6.13 -1.57
CA LEU A 349 9.36 7.01 -2.62
C LEU A 349 8.55 6.93 -3.92
N ALA A 350 8.29 5.73 -4.44
CA ALA A 350 7.54 5.55 -5.69
C ALA A 350 6.11 6.11 -5.58
N ASN A 351 5.42 5.85 -4.47
CA ASN A 351 4.08 6.37 -4.21
C ASN A 351 4.06 7.89 -4.05
N TYR A 352 5.05 8.45 -3.36
CA TYR A 352 5.20 9.91 -3.24
C TYR A 352 5.39 10.54 -4.61
N LEU A 353 6.32 10.04 -5.43
CA LEU A 353 6.55 10.56 -6.77
C LEU A 353 5.32 10.44 -7.67
N ALA A 354 4.52 9.38 -7.53
CA ALA A 354 3.28 9.21 -8.30
C ALA A 354 2.15 10.16 -7.87
N GLN A 355 2.19 10.66 -6.63
CA GLN A 355 1.22 11.63 -6.10
C GLN A 355 1.66 13.08 -6.38
N THR A 356 2.97 13.33 -6.38
CA THR A 356 3.55 14.64 -6.67
C THR A 356 3.53 14.91 -8.17
N LYS A 357 2.74 15.89 -8.60
CA LYS A 357 2.59 16.22 -10.03
C LYS A 357 3.74 17.05 -10.61
N THR A 358 4.68 17.47 -9.77
CA THR A 358 5.80 18.32 -10.14
C THR A 358 7.12 17.56 -10.04
N GLN A 359 8.12 18.02 -10.79
CA GLN A 359 9.48 17.51 -10.64
C GLN A 359 10.01 17.85 -9.25
N VAL A 360 10.70 16.90 -8.63
CA VAL A 360 11.33 17.04 -7.31
C VAL A 360 12.82 16.72 -7.38
N THR A 361 13.60 17.41 -6.57
CA THR A 361 15.05 17.19 -6.44
C THR A 361 15.36 16.24 -5.28
N LEU A 362 16.62 15.81 -5.19
CA LEU A 362 17.08 15.03 -4.03
C LEU A 362 16.97 15.81 -2.70
N ALA A 363 17.04 17.15 -2.74
CA ALA A 363 16.90 17.99 -1.55
C ALA A 363 15.45 18.03 -1.08
N ASP A 364 14.49 18.15 -2.01
CA ASP A 364 13.06 18.11 -1.69
C ASP A 364 12.68 16.75 -1.07
N LEU A 365 13.21 15.65 -1.62
CA LEU A 365 12.98 14.32 -1.08
C LEU A 365 13.59 14.11 0.32
N ASP A 366 14.74 14.72 0.62
CA ASP A 366 15.34 14.68 1.96
C ASP A 366 14.46 15.36 3.02
N GLU A 367 13.78 16.44 2.64
CA GLU A 367 12.89 17.18 3.51
C GLU A 367 11.52 16.49 3.65
N ASP A 368 10.94 16.07 2.54
CA ASP A 368 9.56 15.57 2.47
C ASP A 368 9.41 14.10 2.89
N LEU A 369 10.45 13.28 2.69
CA LEU A 369 10.40 11.84 2.97
C LEU A 369 11.39 11.46 4.07
N PRO A 370 10.93 11.29 5.33
CA PRO A 370 11.77 10.78 6.41
C PRO A 370 12.45 9.44 6.12
N SER A 371 11.86 8.62 5.24
CA SER A 371 12.41 7.35 4.79
C SER A 371 13.45 7.46 3.67
N PHE A 372 13.67 8.64 3.08
CA PHE A 372 14.67 8.87 2.04
C PHE A 372 15.92 9.47 2.68
N ARG A 373 16.81 8.63 3.21
CA ARG A 373 18.00 9.05 3.97
C ARG A 373 19.23 8.24 3.62
N GLY A 374 20.39 8.74 4.05
CA GLY A 374 21.67 8.04 3.91
C GLY A 374 22.62 8.73 2.94
N SER A 375 23.70 8.04 2.62
CA SER A 375 24.69 8.49 1.64
C SER A 375 24.08 8.56 0.24
N LYS A 376 24.75 9.29 -0.68
CA LYS A 376 24.32 9.38 -2.09
C LYS A 376 24.12 8.00 -2.72
N ALA A 377 25.02 7.04 -2.44
CA ALA A 377 24.91 5.68 -2.97
C ALA A 377 23.64 4.96 -2.50
N GLN A 378 23.26 5.12 -1.23
CA GLN A 378 22.03 4.52 -0.68
C GLN A 378 20.77 5.14 -1.29
N LYS A 379 20.79 6.46 -1.51
CA LYS A 379 19.69 7.17 -2.20
C LYS A 379 19.54 6.74 -3.65
N ASP A 380 20.66 6.60 -4.37
CA ASP A 380 20.68 6.11 -5.75
C ASP A 380 20.13 4.68 -5.84
N GLU A 381 20.49 3.81 -4.89
CA GLU A 381 19.93 2.46 -4.76
C GLU A 381 18.43 2.48 -4.47
N GLN A 382 17.97 3.33 -3.54
CA GLN A 382 16.55 3.48 -3.22
C GLN A 382 15.73 3.96 -4.42
N ILE A 383 16.26 4.91 -5.22
CA ILE A 383 15.65 5.36 -6.47
C ILE A 383 15.57 4.20 -7.48
N MET A 384 16.64 3.41 -7.61
CA MET A 384 16.66 2.24 -8.50
C MET A 384 15.60 1.21 -8.10
N MET A 385 15.48 0.91 -6.80
CA MET A 385 14.45 0.00 -6.28
C MET A 385 13.04 0.56 -6.47
N ALA A 386 12.86 1.88 -6.34
CA ALA A 386 11.59 2.55 -6.56
C ALA A 386 11.15 2.45 -8.02
N ILE A 387 12.08 2.62 -8.96
CA ILE A 387 11.85 2.42 -10.40
C ILE A 387 11.44 0.98 -10.69
N ALA A 388 12.20 0.00 -10.18
CA ALA A 388 11.92 -1.42 -10.39
C ALA A 388 10.55 -1.83 -9.82
N TRP A 389 10.20 -1.33 -8.64
CA TRP A 389 8.89 -1.55 -8.04
C TRP A 389 7.79 -0.82 -8.80
N GLY A 390 8.04 0.43 -9.23
CA GLY A 390 7.10 1.25 -9.98
C GLY A 390 6.61 0.58 -11.26
N TYR A 391 7.51 -0.02 -12.05
CA TYR A 391 7.13 -0.73 -13.28
C TYR A 391 6.13 -1.87 -13.03
N LYS A 392 6.23 -2.58 -11.90
CA LYS A 392 5.29 -3.66 -11.53
C LYS A 392 3.96 -3.14 -10.99
N ASN A 393 3.89 -1.85 -10.65
CA ASN A 393 2.75 -1.21 -10.01
C ASN A 393 2.24 -0.02 -10.85
N ASN A 394 2.47 -0.05 -12.17
CA ASN A 394 1.96 0.93 -13.10
C ASN A 394 2.43 2.38 -12.85
N ILE A 395 3.66 2.55 -12.35
CA ILE A 395 4.29 3.85 -12.10
C ILE A 395 5.61 3.92 -12.89
N VAL A 396 5.76 4.94 -13.74
CA VAL A 396 6.98 5.21 -14.52
C VAL A 396 7.69 6.42 -13.92
N ILE A 397 8.84 6.20 -13.31
CA ILE A 397 9.68 7.28 -12.76
C ILE A 397 10.68 7.72 -13.83
N LYS A 398 10.67 9.01 -14.17
CA LYS A 398 11.57 9.69 -15.12
C LYS A 398 12.68 10.43 -14.37
N LYS A 399 13.89 10.44 -14.94
CA LYS A 399 15.05 11.19 -14.46
C LYS A 399 15.44 12.28 -15.45
N SER A 400 15.60 13.52 -14.98
CA SER A 400 16.16 14.59 -15.81
C SER A 400 17.27 15.34 -15.09
N PHE A 401 18.31 15.73 -15.82
CA PHE A 401 19.40 16.53 -15.29
C PHE A 401 19.36 17.94 -15.87
N THR A 402 19.43 18.96 -15.01
CA THR A 402 19.60 20.36 -15.41
C THR A 402 20.66 20.97 -14.51
N ASP A 403 21.72 21.51 -15.11
CA ASP A 403 22.86 22.09 -14.38
C ASP A 403 23.45 21.18 -13.28
N SER A 404 23.57 19.88 -13.58
CA SER A 404 24.03 18.82 -12.65
C SER A 404 23.08 18.50 -11.48
N ILE A 405 21.87 19.05 -11.48
CA ILE A 405 20.81 18.75 -10.51
C ILE A 405 19.93 17.64 -11.08
N LEU A 406 19.72 16.56 -10.31
CA LEU A 406 18.80 15.48 -10.64
C LEU A 406 17.38 15.85 -10.23
N PHE A 407 16.48 15.81 -11.19
CA PHE A 407 15.03 15.91 -11.03
C PHE A 407 14.38 14.56 -11.26
N LEU A 408 13.42 14.22 -10.41
CA LEU A 408 12.60 13.02 -10.47
C LEU A 408 11.14 13.42 -10.68
N HIS A 409 10.44 12.65 -11.50
CA HIS A 409 9.00 12.79 -11.75
C HIS A 409 8.41 11.40 -11.97
N ALA A 410 7.14 11.18 -11.66
CA ALA A 410 6.51 9.91 -12.00
C ALA A 410 5.14 10.08 -12.66
N ASP A 411 4.87 9.20 -13.62
CA ASP A 411 3.59 9.08 -14.30
C ASP A 411 2.96 7.73 -14.00
N THR A 412 1.68 7.70 -13.62
CA THR A 412 0.92 6.46 -13.52
C THR A 412 0.41 6.05 -14.91
N ILE A 413 0.72 4.84 -15.34
CA ILE A 413 0.31 4.30 -16.64
C ILE A 413 -0.87 3.35 -16.49
N GLN A 414 -1.68 3.20 -17.53
CA GLN A 414 -2.81 2.26 -17.54
C GLN A 414 -2.56 1.21 -18.61
N GLU A 415 -2.79 -0.07 -18.30
CA GLU A 415 -2.72 -1.14 -19.30
C GLU A 415 -3.69 -0.88 -20.44
N THR A 416 -3.25 -1.13 -21.67
CA THR A 416 -4.08 -0.96 -22.86
C THR A 416 -5.14 -2.06 -22.92
N ASN A 417 -6.39 -1.65 -23.11
CA ASN A 417 -7.49 -2.55 -23.46
C ASN A 417 -7.73 -2.46 -24.99
N LEU A 418 -7.66 -3.59 -25.69
CA LEU A 418 -7.87 -3.67 -27.14
C LEU A 418 -9.30 -3.31 -27.59
N ASP A 419 -10.26 -3.28 -26.67
CA ASP A 419 -11.63 -2.79 -26.90
C ASP A 419 -11.73 -1.26 -26.80
N ASN A 420 -10.69 -0.59 -26.30
CA ASN A 420 -10.65 0.84 -25.99
C ASN A 420 -9.41 1.53 -26.58
N LEU A 421 -9.17 1.37 -27.88
CA LEU A 421 -8.10 2.04 -28.61
C LEU A 421 -8.46 3.50 -28.90
N ILE A 422 -7.55 4.41 -28.57
CA ILE A 422 -7.76 5.85 -28.68
C ILE A 422 -7.58 6.27 -30.14
N VAL A 423 -8.65 6.78 -30.74
CA VAL A 423 -8.62 7.31 -32.11
C VAL A 423 -9.48 8.56 -32.22
N SER A 424 -9.17 9.39 -33.21
CA SER A 424 -10.11 10.40 -33.69
C SER A 424 -10.28 10.24 -35.17
N TYR A 425 -11.49 10.46 -35.69
CA TYR A 425 -11.75 10.37 -37.12
C TYR A 425 -12.70 11.45 -37.62
N THR A 426 -12.58 11.78 -38.90
CA THR A 426 -13.45 12.71 -39.62
C THR A 426 -13.62 12.23 -41.05
N ASN A 427 -14.75 12.58 -41.67
CA ASN A 427 -14.97 12.50 -43.10
C ASN A 427 -15.04 13.88 -43.76
N SER A 428 -14.62 14.94 -43.04
CA SER A 428 -14.61 16.29 -43.56
C SER A 428 -13.62 16.44 -44.73
N PRO A 429 -14.02 17.06 -45.86
CA PRO A 429 -13.15 17.26 -47.02
C PRO A 429 -11.89 18.08 -46.74
N ASP A 430 -11.90 18.93 -45.70
CA ASP A 430 -10.76 19.80 -45.35
C ASP A 430 -9.64 19.05 -44.59
N MET A 431 -9.90 17.83 -44.12
CA MET A 431 -8.99 16.96 -43.37
C MET A 431 -8.47 17.55 -42.05
N THR A 432 -9.01 18.69 -41.62
CA THR A 432 -8.55 19.47 -40.47
C THR A 432 -9.63 19.68 -39.42
N SER A 433 -10.91 19.65 -39.80
CA SER A 433 -12.03 19.96 -38.91
C SER A 433 -12.93 18.74 -38.68
N ASP A 434 -13.87 18.88 -37.75
CA ASP A 434 -14.92 17.91 -37.43
C ASP A 434 -14.40 16.52 -37.00
N TYR A 435 -13.25 16.47 -36.33
CA TYR A 435 -12.77 15.24 -35.71
C TYR A 435 -13.64 14.83 -34.52
N PHE A 436 -14.18 13.62 -34.60
CA PHE A 436 -14.85 12.95 -33.49
C PHE A 436 -13.83 12.11 -32.71
N ASN A 437 -13.69 12.39 -31.42
CA ASN A 437 -12.83 11.64 -30.50
C ASN A 437 -13.59 10.39 -30.03
N ASP A 438 -13.00 9.22 -30.21
CA ASP A 438 -13.65 7.94 -29.90
C ASP A 438 -12.67 6.94 -29.27
N THR A 439 -13.21 5.88 -28.68
CA THR A 439 -12.47 4.70 -28.23
C THR A 439 -13.05 3.47 -28.90
N VAL A 440 -12.25 2.78 -29.71
CA VAL A 440 -12.74 1.71 -30.59
C VAL A 440 -12.07 0.38 -30.28
N SER A 441 -12.74 -0.73 -30.60
CA SER A 441 -12.09 -2.04 -30.58
C SER A 441 -11.10 -2.20 -31.74
N ILE A 442 -10.14 -3.11 -31.60
CA ILE A 442 -9.18 -3.45 -32.66
C ILE A 442 -9.88 -3.92 -33.96
N GLU A 443 -11.02 -4.60 -33.83
CA GLU A 443 -11.87 -5.01 -34.95
C GLU A 443 -12.48 -3.80 -35.66
N ASN A 444 -13.07 -2.87 -34.89
CA ASN A 444 -13.64 -1.64 -35.43
C ASN A 444 -12.55 -0.75 -36.06
N LEU A 445 -11.34 -0.73 -35.50
CA LEU A 445 -10.20 -0.03 -36.09
C LEU A 445 -9.78 -0.66 -37.43
N SER A 446 -9.81 -1.99 -37.55
CA SER A 446 -9.57 -2.69 -38.81
C SER A 446 -10.63 -2.38 -39.86
N GLN A 447 -11.87 -2.14 -39.45
CA GLN A 447 -12.94 -1.68 -40.35
C GLN A 447 -12.76 -0.20 -40.74
N LEU A 448 -12.39 0.67 -39.79
CA LEU A 448 -12.15 2.09 -40.02
C LEU A 448 -11.14 2.31 -41.15
N VAL A 449 -10.03 1.55 -41.19
CA VAL A 449 -9.01 1.71 -42.24
C VAL A 449 -9.51 1.38 -43.65
N GLN A 450 -10.64 0.65 -43.78
CA GLN A 450 -11.30 0.32 -45.04
C GLN A 450 -12.50 1.24 -45.35
N MET A 451 -12.81 2.24 -44.53
CA MET A 451 -13.90 3.16 -44.86
C MET A 451 -13.49 4.10 -46.02
N ALA A 452 -14.46 4.51 -46.83
CA ALA A 452 -14.22 5.48 -47.91
C ALA A 452 -14.15 6.91 -47.36
N ASP A 453 -13.11 7.65 -47.77
CA ASP A 453 -12.96 9.10 -47.53
C ASP A 453 -12.94 9.54 -46.06
N PHE A 454 -12.40 8.68 -45.17
CA PHE A 454 -12.13 9.04 -43.78
C PHE A 454 -10.65 9.40 -43.55
N HIS A 455 -10.45 10.23 -42.54
CA HIS A 455 -9.15 10.62 -42.00
C HIS A 455 -9.13 10.35 -40.51
N TRP A 456 -8.02 9.84 -39.98
CA TRP A 456 -7.95 9.48 -38.57
C TRP A 456 -6.59 9.79 -37.92
N LEU A 457 -6.59 9.90 -36.60
CA LEU A 457 -5.44 10.15 -35.73
C LEU A 457 -5.38 9.10 -34.63
N SER A 458 -4.17 8.85 -34.12
CA SER A 458 -3.92 8.03 -32.92
C SER A 458 -4.11 8.78 -31.59
N HIS A 459 -4.57 10.03 -31.65
CA HIS A 459 -4.76 10.92 -30.50
C HIS A 459 -6.13 11.60 -30.59
N HIS A 460 -6.67 11.96 -29.44
CA HIS A 460 -7.80 12.89 -29.34
C HIS A 460 -7.38 14.33 -29.60
N VAL A 461 -8.29 15.13 -30.14
CA VAL A 461 -8.08 16.56 -30.40
C VAL A 461 -9.14 17.44 -29.74
N GLU A 462 -8.73 18.62 -29.30
CA GLU A 462 -9.64 19.65 -28.81
C GLU A 462 -10.37 20.35 -29.96
N HIS A 463 -11.61 20.75 -29.69
CA HIS A 463 -12.48 21.47 -30.63
C HIS A 463 -12.73 20.76 -31.97
N GLY A 464 -12.47 19.45 -32.05
CA GLY A 464 -12.56 18.69 -33.29
C GLY A 464 -11.59 19.16 -34.38
N TYR A 465 -10.52 19.88 -34.01
CA TYR A 465 -9.64 20.53 -34.97
C TYR A 465 -8.19 20.01 -34.87
N ARG A 466 -7.67 19.51 -35.99
CA ARG A 466 -6.33 18.92 -36.11
C ARG A 466 -5.25 20.00 -36.12
N LYS A 467 -4.70 20.28 -34.95
CA LYS A 467 -3.50 21.10 -34.74
C LYS A 467 -2.68 20.49 -33.60
N GLU A 468 -1.36 20.60 -33.65
CA GLU A 468 -0.48 20.00 -32.63
C GLU A 468 -0.77 20.54 -31.21
N GLU A 469 -1.14 21.82 -31.12
CA GLU A 469 -1.57 22.49 -29.87
C GLU A 469 -2.89 21.93 -29.32
N ASN A 470 -3.76 21.42 -30.19
CA ASN A 470 -5.06 20.86 -29.82
C ASN A 470 -4.97 19.35 -29.52
N ALA A 471 -3.84 18.70 -29.81
CA ALA A 471 -3.68 17.27 -29.57
C ALA A 471 -3.60 17.00 -28.05
N LYS A 472 -4.54 16.21 -27.54
CA LYS A 472 -4.60 15.82 -26.14
C LYS A 472 -3.54 14.78 -25.83
N GLU A 473 -2.98 14.84 -24.63
CA GLU A 473 -2.10 13.79 -24.13
C GLU A 473 -2.87 12.51 -23.84
N GLY A 474 -2.40 11.38 -24.38
CA GLY A 474 -3.05 10.09 -24.25
C GLY A 474 -3.08 9.33 -25.57
N PHE A 475 -2.32 8.26 -25.66
CA PHE A 475 -2.33 7.32 -26.80
C PHE A 475 -1.97 5.91 -26.32
N ASN A 476 -2.48 4.90 -27.02
CA ASN A 476 -2.23 3.49 -26.72
C ASN A 476 -1.93 2.64 -27.96
N LEU A 477 -1.67 3.29 -29.09
CA LEU A 477 -1.24 2.68 -30.34
C LEU A 477 -0.27 3.59 -31.09
N LEU A 478 0.63 2.99 -31.86
CA LEU A 478 1.49 3.69 -32.84
C LEU A 478 1.10 3.29 -34.26
N VAL A 479 1.38 4.18 -35.21
CA VAL A 479 1.22 3.91 -36.63
C VAL A 479 2.56 4.13 -37.31
N LEU A 480 3.05 3.10 -38.00
CA LEU A 480 4.29 3.11 -38.76
C LEU A 480 3.95 3.21 -40.25
N ASP A 481 4.50 4.21 -40.95
CA ASP A 481 4.31 4.41 -42.39
C ASP A 481 5.54 3.85 -43.14
N VAL A 482 5.31 2.84 -43.99
CA VAL A 482 6.36 2.18 -44.78
C VAL A 482 6.13 2.48 -46.26
N ASP A 483 7.01 3.28 -46.85
CA ASP A 483 6.88 3.82 -48.21
C ASP A 483 7.73 3.10 -49.28
N SER A 484 8.77 2.38 -48.87
CA SER A 484 9.66 1.61 -49.76
C SER A 484 10.56 0.65 -48.99
N GLY A 485 11.23 -0.25 -49.70
CA GLY A 485 12.40 -0.99 -49.19
C GLY A 485 12.13 -2.24 -48.36
N THR A 486 10.90 -2.49 -47.88
CA THR A 486 10.54 -3.74 -47.21
C THR A 486 9.16 -4.22 -47.64
N LYS A 487 9.08 -5.44 -48.19
CA LYS A 487 7.82 -6.07 -48.60
C LYS A 487 6.89 -6.28 -47.41
N LEU A 488 5.58 -6.15 -47.64
CA LEU A 488 4.55 -6.32 -46.61
C LEU A 488 4.65 -7.68 -45.91
N THR A 489 4.83 -8.75 -46.67
CA THR A 489 4.98 -10.12 -46.15
C THR A 489 6.18 -10.27 -45.21
N THR A 490 7.25 -9.53 -45.49
CA THR A 490 8.49 -9.55 -44.72
C THR A 490 8.33 -8.79 -43.40
N ALA A 491 7.68 -7.61 -43.43
CA ALA A 491 7.35 -6.89 -42.21
C ALA A 491 6.41 -7.69 -41.28
N MET A 492 5.39 -8.34 -41.84
CA MET A 492 4.50 -9.25 -41.10
C MET A 492 5.27 -10.41 -40.47
N MET A 493 6.27 -10.97 -41.16
CA MET A 493 7.12 -12.04 -40.62
C MET A 493 7.98 -11.55 -39.43
N LEU A 494 8.57 -10.36 -39.55
CA LEU A 494 9.43 -9.75 -38.53
C LEU A 494 8.64 -9.42 -37.25
N LEU A 495 7.44 -8.89 -37.41
CA LEU A 495 6.57 -8.48 -36.30
C LEU A 495 5.52 -9.53 -35.92
N LYS A 496 5.61 -10.77 -36.43
CA LYS A 496 4.61 -11.85 -36.22
C LYS A 496 4.25 -12.12 -34.75
N LYS A 497 5.17 -11.84 -33.82
CA LYS A 497 4.95 -12.06 -32.38
C LYS A 497 4.04 -11.02 -31.72
N TYR A 498 3.77 -9.91 -32.42
CA TYR A 498 2.98 -8.80 -31.90
C TYR A 498 1.57 -8.79 -32.48
N THR A 499 0.63 -8.31 -31.69
CA THR A 499 -0.67 -7.90 -32.20
C THR A 499 -0.50 -6.64 -33.06
N ALA A 500 -0.90 -6.69 -34.34
CA ALA A 500 -0.76 -5.57 -35.26
C ALA A 500 -1.77 -5.64 -36.42
N ILE A 501 -2.16 -4.47 -36.95
CA ILE A 501 -2.96 -4.35 -38.17
C ILE A 501 -2.08 -3.78 -39.28
N TYR A 502 -2.02 -4.47 -40.41
CA TYR A 502 -1.29 -4.05 -41.60
C TYR A 502 -2.30 -3.68 -42.67
N TYR A 503 -2.19 -2.50 -43.27
CA TYR A 503 -3.08 -2.13 -44.38
C TYR A 503 -2.36 -1.36 -45.47
N THR A 504 -2.69 -1.69 -46.71
CA THR A 504 -2.09 -1.10 -47.91
C THR A 504 -2.63 0.31 -48.19
N THR A 505 -1.74 1.21 -48.61
CA THR A 505 -2.13 2.57 -49.00
C THR A 505 -2.70 2.60 -50.42
N LYS A 506 -3.30 3.73 -50.84
CA LYS A 506 -3.79 3.93 -52.22
C LYS A 506 -2.70 3.82 -53.30
N ARG A 507 -1.41 3.88 -52.91
CA ARG A 507 -0.25 3.84 -53.80
C ARG A 507 0.54 2.53 -53.70
N HIS A 508 -0.04 1.50 -53.09
CA HIS A 508 0.59 0.19 -52.99
C HIS A 508 0.87 -0.38 -54.40
N GLN A 509 2.07 -0.94 -54.60
CA GLN A 509 2.60 -1.47 -55.87
C GLN A 509 2.80 -0.44 -57.00
N GLU A 510 2.63 0.85 -56.71
CA GLU A 510 3.03 1.90 -57.64
C GLU A 510 4.57 1.88 -57.80
N ASN A 511 5.05 1.79 -59.04
CA ASN A 511 6.46 1.60 -59.38
C ASN A 511 7.09 0.30 -58.83
N GLY A 512 6.28 -0.70 -58.48
CA GLY A 512 6.77 -1.98 -57.94
C GLY A 512 7.13 -1.97 -56.45
N GLU A 513 6.79 -0.89 -55.73
CA GLU A 513 7.09 -0.74 -54.29
C GLU A 513 5.86 -1.04 -53.41
N ASP A 514 6.06 -1.76 -52.32
CA ASP A 514 5.03 -2.01 -51.31
C ASP A 514 4.90 -0.80 -50.39
N ARG A 515 3.73 -0.13 -50.44
CA ARG A 515 3.39 0.99 -49.54
C ARG A 515 2.25 0.64 -48.60
N TYR A 516 2.52 0.58 -47.31
CA TYR A 516 1.55 0.12 -46.30
C TYR A 516 1.82 0.77 -44.95
N ARG A 517 0.84 0.63 -44.05
CA ARG A 517 0.95 1.08 -42.67
C ARG A 517 0.77 -0.07 -41.70
N ILE A 518 1.45 0.05 -40.57
CA ILE A 518 1.36 -0.90 -39.47
C ILE A 518 0.79 -0.16 -38.27
N ILE A 519 -0.38 -0.56 -37.80
CA ILE A 519 -0.94 -0.12 -36.52
C ILE A 519 -0.47 -1.10 -35.46
N LEU A 520 0.21 -0.58 -34.44
CA LEU A 520 0.85 -1.35 -33.39
C LEU A 520 0.30 -0.92 -32.02
N PRO A 521 -0.69 -1.64 -31.47
CA PRO A 521 -1.15 -1.45 -30.11
C PRO A 521 -0.03 -1.65 -29.08
N LEU A 522 -0.01 -0.79 -28.07
CA LEU A 522 1.01 -0.75 -27.01
C LEU A 522 0.51 -1.47 -25.76
N ASN A 523 1.42 -1.94 -24.90
CA ASN A 523 1.03 -2.52 -23.61
C ASN A 523 0.41 -1.51 -22.62
N TYR A 524 0.70 -0.21 -22.76
CA TYR A 524 0.18 0.84 -21.89
C TYR A 524 -0.31 2.08 -22.66
N THR A 525 -1.27 2.79 -22.05
CA THR A 525 -1.68 4.14 -22.44
C THR A 525 -0.69 5.15 -21.86
N LEU A 526 -0.04 5.92 -22.73
CA LEU A 526 0.96 6.92 -22.38
C LEU A 526 0.44 8.33 -22.54
N LYS A 527 0.86 9.23 -21.65
CA LYS A 527 0.59 10.67 -21.72
C LYS A 527 1.91 11.39 -21.90
N LEU A 528 2.19 11.79 -23.14
CA LEU A 528 3.44 12.45 -23.50
C LEU A 528 3.15 13.78 -24.21
N ASP A 529 3.98 14.77 -23.90
CA ASP A 529 3.98 16.02 -24.63
C ASP A 529 4.51 15.83 -26.07
N SER A 530 4.45 16.89 -26.88
CA SER A 530 4.88 16.83 -28.29
C SER A 530 6.36 16.45 -28.48
N LYS A 531 7.25 16.91 -27.59
CA LYS A 531 8.69 16.61 -27.67
C LYS A 531 8.96 15.17 -27.25
N GLU A 532 8.38 14.74 -26.13
CA GLU A 532 8.52 13.39 -25.60
C GLU A 532 7.92 12.34 -26.54
N TYR A 533 6.76 12.62 -27.15
CA TYR A 533 6.17 11.72 -28.15
C TYR A 533 7.06 11.57 -29.39
N LYS A 534 7.63 12.67 -29.89
CA LYS A 534 8.52 12.63 -31.06
C LYS A 534 9.80 11.85 -30.76
N GLU A 535 10.39 12.04 -29.59
CA GLU A 535 11.55 11.29 -29.13
C GLU A 535 11.23 9.80 -28.98
N LEU A 536 10.10 9.45 -28.36
CA LEU A 536 9.60 8.08 -28.26
C LEU A 536 9.40 7.44 -29.63
N TYR A 537 8.77 8.15 -30.57
CA TYR A 537 8.54 7.63 -31.92
C TYR A 537 9.86 7.33 -32.64
N ASN A 538 10.82 8.27 -32.57
CA ASN A 538 12.16 8.08 -33.11
C ASN A 538 12.88 6.89 -32.47
N ASN A 539 12.72 6.72 -31.16
CA ASN A 539 13.26 5.60 -30.40
C ASN A 539 12.72 4.26 -30.93
N VAL A 540 11.42 4.18 -31.21
CA VAL A 540 10.80 2.98 -31.79
C VAL A 540 11.34 2.71 -33.20
N ILE A 541 11.25 3.67 -34.13
CA ILE A 541 11.64 3.42 -35.52
C ILE A 541 13.13 3.09 -35.68
N ASN A 542 14.02 3.68 -34.87
CA ASN A 542 15.45 3.38 -34.89
C ASN A 542 15.77 1.95 -34.41
N SER A 543 14.84 1.31 -33.71
CA SER A 543 14.99 -0.07 -33.25
C SER A 543 14.38 -1.11 -34.19
N LEU A 544 13.62 -0.66 -35.19
CA LEU A 544 12.96 -1.56 -36.13
C LEU A 544 13.94 -2.10 -37.19
N PRO A 545 13.71 -3.34 -37.67
CA PRO A 545 14.58 -4.00 -38.64
C PRO A 545 14.44 -3.49 -40.09
N PHE A 546 13.58 -2.49 -40.32
CA PHE A 546 13.26 -1.92 -41.62
C PHE A 546 13.05 -0.41 -41.51
N GLU A 547 13.14 0.28 -42.64
CA GLU A 547 12.96 1.73 -42.70
C GLU A 547 11.48 2.11 -42.55
N VAL A 548 11.24 3.15 -41.74
CA VAL A 548 9.93 3.74 -41.48
C VAL A 548 10.06 5.26 -41.63
N ASP A 549 9.04 5.93 -42.17
CA ASP A 549 9.06 7.38 -42.31
C ASP A 549 9.17 8.08 -40.93
N ALA A 550 10.32 8.74 -40.71
CA ALA A 550 10.62 9.49 -39.49
C ALA A 550 9.78 10.77 -39.35
N GLN A 551 9.13 11.25 -40.42
CA GLN A 551 8.30 12.44 -40.38
C GLN A 551 6.92 12.20 -39.73
N CYS A 552 6.62 10.95 -39.33
CA CYS A 552 5.35 10.57 -38.74
C CYS A 552 5.24 10.75 -37.21
N GLY A 553 6.31 11.16 -36.53
CA GLY A 553 6.37 11.32 -35.07
C GLY A 553 5.65 12.56 -34.48
N GLN A 554 4.54 12.99 -35.08
CA GLN A 554 3.70 14.10 -34.58
C GLN A 554 2.40 13.56 -33.98
N ARG A 555 1.90 14.14 -32.88
CA ARG A 555 0.64 13.70 -32.26
C ARG A 555 -0.56 13.97 -33.18
N ALA A 556 -0.52 15.08 -33.93
CA ALA A 556 -1.53 15.45 -34.91
C ALA A 556 -1.34 14.81 -36.32
N LYS A 557 -0.52 13.75 -36.45
CA LYS A 557 -0.29 13.07 -37.73
C LYS A 557 -1.59 12.43 -38.23
N LYS A 558 -1.97 12.78 -39.46
CA LYS A 558 -3.18 12.32 -40.13
C LYS A 558 -2.93 11.06 -40.95
N TRP A 559 -3.79 10.06 -40.78
CA TRP A 559 -3.81 8.82 -41.54
C TRP A 559 -5.02 8.77 -42.47
N LEU A 560 -4.84 8.19 -43.66
CA LEU A 560 -5.88 8.09 -44.70
C LEU A 560 -6.40 6.67 -44.80
N THR A 561 -7.72 6.49 -44.77
CA THR A 561 -8.36 5.18 -45.01
C THR A 561 -8.33 4.82 -46.50
N ASN A 562 -8.42 3.53 -46.80
CA ASN A 562 -8.42 3.03 -48.17
C ASN A 562 -9.46 1.91 -48.32
N PRO A 563 -10.57 2.14 -49.04
CA PRO A 563 -11.63 1.14 -49.20
C PRO A 563 -11.20 -0.10 -49.98
N ASN A 564 -10.12 -0.01 -50.75
CA ASN A 564 -9.54 -1.12 -51.48
C ASN A 564 -8.28 -1.68 -50.78
N ALA A 565 -8.06 -1.34 -49.50
CA ALA A 565 -6.91 -1.84 -48.77
C ALA A 565 -7.00 -3.35 -48.57
N GLN A 566 -5.93 -4.04 -48.96
CA GLN A 566 -5.57 -5.32 -48.36
C GLN A 566 -5.24 -5.08 -46.89
N VAL A 567 -6.00 -5.71 -45.99
CA VAL A 567 -5.81 -5.65 -44.53
C VAL A 567 -5.42 -7.01 -44.03
N HIS A 568 -4.36 -7.06 -43.23
CA HIS A 568 -3.91 -8.26 -42.54
C HIS A 568 -3.80 -7.97 -41.05
N THR A 569 -4.07 -8.96 -40.22
CA THR A 569 -3.90 -8.86 -38.77
C THR A 569 -2.97 -9.96 -38.29
N THR A 570 -2.15 -9.64 -37.29
CA THR A 570 -1.43 -10.63 -36.50
C THR A 570 -1.92 -10.56 -35.07
N GLU A 571 -1.99 -11.70 -34.41
CA GLU A 571 -2.31 -11.82 -32.99
C GLU A 571 -1.07 -12.28 -32.23
N GLY A 572 -0.82 -11.65 -31.10
CA GLY A 572 0.35 -11.90 -30.25
C GLY A 572 0.39 -10.96 -29.06
N GLU A 573 1.58 -10.71 -28.53
CA GLU A 573 1.75 -9.79 -27.41
C GLU A 573 1.55 -8.33 -27.84
N LEU A 574 1.13 -7.46 -26.91
CA LEU A 574 1.14 -6.02 -27.15
C LEU A 574 2.59 -5.52 -27.21
N PHE A 575 2.85 -4.47 -27.98
CA PHE A 575 4.20 -3.95 -28.12
C PHE A 575 4.68 -3.32 -26.80
N ASP A 576 5.80 -3.82 -26.25
CA ASP A 576 6.38 -3.26 -25.02
C ASP A 576 7.00 -1.89 -25.29
N ILE A 577 6.27 -0.84 -24.89
CA ILE A 577 6.68 0.53 -25.16
C ILE A 577 7.69 1.07 -24.13
N LEU A 578 7.81 0.43 -22.96
CA LEU A 578 8.58 0.95 -21.84
C LEU A 578 10.06 1.27 -22.17
N PRO A 579 10.79 0.45 -22.96
CA PRO A 579 12.19 0.75 -23.32
C PRO A 579 12.36 1.99 -24.20
N PHE A 580 11.27 2.50 -24.78
CA PHE A 580 11.30 3.62 -25.72
C PHE A 580 10.87 4.95 -25.10
N ILE A 581 10.38 4.92 -23.85
CA ILE A 581 9.95 6.11 -23.12
C ILE A 581 11.20 6.95 -22.76
N PRO A 582 11.29 8.20 -23.25
CA PRO A 582 12.40 9.10 -22.93
C PRO A 582 12.66 9.24 -21.43
N LYS A 583 13.91 9.49 -21.05
CA LYS A 583 14.31 9.81 -19.67
C LYS A 583 13.97 8.70 -18.64
N THR A 584 13.83 7.47 -19.09
CA THR A 584 13.66 6.30 -18.22
C THR A 584 14.93 5.46 -18.21
N SER A 585 15.16 4.71 -17.12
CA SER A 585 16.34 3.82 -17.03
C SER A 585 16.34 2.73 -18.11
N LYS A 586 15.17 2.22 -18.53
CA LYS A 586 15.10 1.27 -19.65
C LYS A 586 15.52 1.90 -20.98
N ASN A 587 15.20 3.17 -21.20
CA ASN A 587 15.68 3.88 -22.39
C ASN A 587 17.19 4.13 -22.35
N GLU A 588 17.75 4.49 -21.19
CA GLU A 588 19.20 4.63 -21.03
C GLU A 588 19.94 3.30 -21.28
N GLU A 589 19.40 2.17 -20.81
CA GLU A 589 19.93 0.83 -21.08
C GLU A 589 19.89 0.50 -22.59
N ARG A 590 18.76 0.80 -23.25
CA ARG A 590 18.61 0.63 -24.70
C ARG A 590 19.62 1.48 -25.48
N GLU A 591 19.83 2.73 -25.09
CA GLU A 591 20.81 3.62 -25.72
C GLU A 591 22.24 3.11 -25.58
N LYS A 592 22.62 2.60 -24.40
CA LYS A 592 23.94 1.95 -24.20
C LYS A 592 24.11 0.73 -25.10
N LEU A 593 23.09 -0.13 -25.17
CA LEU A 593 23.11 -1.30 -26.04
C LEU A 593 23.27 -0.91 -27.52
N LEU A 594 22.59 0.16 -27.96
CA LEU A 594 22.73 0.69 -29.33
C LEU A 594 24.12 1.26 -29.60
N GLN A 595 24.77 1.89 -28.62
CA GLN A 595 26.14 2.38 -28.73
C GLN A 595 27.14 1.22 -28.88
N ASP A 596 26.98 0.16 -28.09
CA ASP A 596 27.81 -1.05 -28.15
C ASP A 596 27.67 -1.78 -29.50
N GLN A 597 26.50 -1.67 -30.14
CA GLN A 597 26.19 -2.29 -31.44
C GLN A 597 26.38 -1.34 -32.64
N SER A 598 27.07 -0.21 -32.45
CA SER A 598 27.21 0.86 -33.46
C SER A 598 27.74 0.39 -34.84
N GLN A 599 28.50 -0.71 -34.89
CA GLN A 599 29.06 -1.29 -36.12
C GLN A 599 28.09 -2.19 -36.91
N MET A 600 26.91 -2.50 -36.37
CA MET A 600 25.90 -3.36 -37.00
C MET A 600 24.82 -2.53 -37.68
N ASP A 601 24.23 -3.05 -38.76
CA ASP A 601 23.04 -2.45 -39.37
C ASP A 601 21.76 -2.74 -38.54
N ASN A 602 20.66 -2.01 -38.80
CA ASN A 602 19.43 -2.11 -37.99
C ASN A 602 18.84 -3.53 -38.00
N LEU A 603 18.98 -4.25 -39.11
CA LEU A 603 18.48 -5.60 -39.25
C LEU A 603 19.34 -6.60 -38.46
N GLU A 604 20.66 -6.48 -38.54
CA GLU A 604 21.62 -7.25 -37.73
C GLU A 604 21.39 -7.04 -36.23
N ARG A 605 21.22 -5.79 -35.78
CA ARG A 605 20.92 -5.45 -34.38
C ARG A 605 19.62 -6.07 -33.91
N TRP A 606 18.57 -5.95 -34.72
CA TRP A 606 17.27 -6.51 -34.38
C TRP A 606 17.34 -8.03 -34.23
N VAL A 607 18.04 -8.72 -35.14
CA VAL A 607 18.21 -10.17 -35.10
C VAL A 607 18.96 -10.58 -33.83
N ILE A 608 20.07 -9.91 -33.48
CA ILE A 608 20.83 -10.23 -32.26
C ILE A 608 20.01 -9.96 -31.00
N ASN A 609 19.33 -8.81 -30.91
CA ASN A 609 18.54 -8.43 -29.74
C ASN A 609 17.27 -9.26 -29.55
N ASN A 610 16.81 -9.95 -30.59
CA ASN A 610 15.66 -10.86 -30.54
C ASN A 610 16.08 -12.36 -30.57
N THR A 611 17.38 -12.65 -30.56
CA THR A 611 17.92 -14.02 -30.47
C THR A 611 18.08 -14.43 -29.01
N GLY A 612 17.45 -15.53 -28.62
CA GLY A 612 17.57 -16.16 -27.29
C GLY A 612 17.77 -17.67 -27.39
N ASP A 613 17.87 -18.34 -26.24
CA ASP A 613 18.09 -19.79 -26.18
C ASP A 613 16.99 -20.56 -26.92
N GLY A 614 17.36 -21.26 -28.00
CA GLY A 614 16.47 -22.13 -28.78
C GLY A 614 15.77 -21.49 -29.98
N ASN A 615 15.87 -20.17 -30.23
CA ASN A 615 15.25 -19.52 -31.41
C ASN A 615 16.26 -19.03 -32.48
N ARG A 616 17.56 -19.22 -32.25
CA ARG A 616 18.67 -18.70 -33.06
C ARG A 616 18.62 -19.12 -34.53
N ASN A 617 18.41 -20.41 -34.80
CA ASN A 617 18.28 -20.94 -36.16
C ASN A 617 17.14 -20.25 -36.93
N ASN A 618 15.99 -20.08 -36.27
CA ASN A 618 14.85 -19.37 -36.84
C ASN A 618 15.14 -17.89 -37.11
N MET A 619 15.88 -17.20 -36.24
CA MET A 619 16.21 -15.79 -36.42
C MET A 619 17.22 -15.56 -37.55
N LEU A 620 18.25 -16.41 -37.65
CA LEU A 620 19.19 -16.38 -38.78
C LEU A 620 18.52 -16.80 -40.10
N LEU A 621 17.55 -17.71 -40.07
CA LEU A 621 16.76 -18.06 -41.25
C LEU A 621 15.91 -16.88 -41.73
N ARG A 622 15.24 -16.16 -40.82
CA ARG A 622 14.48 -14.94 -41.14
C ARG A 622 15.39 -13.89 -41.77
N PHE A 623 16.56 -13.66 -41.18
CA PHE A 623 17.58 -12.76 -41.73
C PHE A 623 17.96 -13.16 -43.17
N ALA A 624 18.23 -14.44 -43.41
CA ALA A 624 18.58 -14.93 -44.74
C ALA A 624 17.44 -14.75 -45.77
N MET A 625 16.19 -15.01 -45.38
CA MET A 625 15.02 -14.84 -46.25
C MET A 625 14.75 -13.38 -46.60
N ILE A 626 15.05 -12.44 -45.70
CA ILE A 626 14.97 -10.99 -46.00
C ILE A 626 15.97 -10.61 -47.08
N LEU A 627 17.18 -11.14 -47.01
CA LEU A 627 18.20 -10.89 -48.04
C LEU A 627 17.80 -11.51 -49.40
N VAL A 628 17.11 -12.65 -49.41
CA VAL A 628 16.49 -13.20 -50.63
C VAL A 628 15.45 -12.23 -51.19
N ASP A 629 14.56 -11.71 -50.35
CA ASP A 629 13.50 -10.78 -50.78
C ASP A 629 14.06 -9.44 -51.30
N ALA A 630 15.21 -9.01 -50.76
CA ALA A 630 15.96 -7.84 -51.20
C ALA A 630 16.81 -8.08 -52.46
N GLY A 631 16.74 -9.28 -53.07
CA GLY A 631 17.38 -9.60 -54.35
C GLY A 631 18.88 -9.91 -54.27
N PHE A 632 19.40 -10.27 -53.09
CA PHE A 632 20.80 -10.67 -52.95
C PHE A 632 21.06 -12.03 -53.60
N SER A 633 22.26 -12.21 -54.16
CA SER A 633 22.72 -13.51 -54.65
C SER A 633 22.96 -14.48 -53.48
N PHE A 634 22.90 -15.78 -53.77
CA PHE A 634 23.13 -16.83 -52.76
C PHE A 634 24.47 -16.65 -52.01
N ASP A 635 25.55 -16.33 -52.73
CA ASP A 635 26.88 -16.12 -52.13
C ASP A 635 26.90 -14.90 -51.18
N ASN A 636 26.27 -13.79 -51.57
CA ASN A 636 26.18 -12.60 -50.73
C ASN A 636 25.32 -12.85 -49.47
N ILE A 637 24.24 -13.63 -49.60
CA ILE A 637 23.39 -14.03 -48.47
C ILE A 637 24.21 -14.86 -47.48
N LYS A 638 24.95 -15.84 -48.00
CA LYS A 638 25.80 -16.74 -47.21
C LYS A 638 26.85 -15.97 -46.41
N ASP A 639 27.58 -15.06 -47.05
CA ASP A 639 28.62 -14.27 -46.38
C ASP A 639 28.03 -13.38 -45.27
N LYS A 640 26.87 -12.75 -45.52
CA LYS A 640 26.17 -11.94 -44.52
C LYS A 640 25.65 -12.77 -43.34
N VAL A 641 25.06 -13.94 -43.59
CA VAL A 641 24.54 -14.83 -42.54
C VAL A 641 25.68 -15.39 -41.68
N ILE A 642 26.81 -15.79 -42.28
CA ILE A 642 28.00 -16.26 -41.54
C ILE A 642 28.60 -15.12 -40.72
N SER A 643 28.71 -13.92 -41.31
CA SER A 643 29.20 -12.72 -40.60
C SER A 643 28.34 -12.42 -39.36
N LEU A 644 27.02 -12.46 -39.50
CA LEU A 644 26.09 -12.23 -38.39
C LEU A 644 26.17 -13.34 -37.32
N ASN A 645 26.23 -14.60 -37.73
CA ASN A 645 26.38 -15.74 -36.83
C ASN A 645 27.68 -15.64 -35.99
N ASN A 646 28.79 -15.18 -36.58
CA ASN A 646 30.05 -14.98 -35.87
C ASN A 646 30.03 -13.83 -34.85
N LYS A 647 29.06 -12.90 -34.96
CA LYS A 647 28.85 -11.81 -33.98
C LYS A 647 28.01 -12.29 -32.76
N MET A 648 27.45 -13.50 -32.78
CA MET A 648 26.63 -14.06 -31.69
C MET A 648 27.48 -14.83 -30.67
N VAL A 649 27.10 -14.76 -29.38
CA VAL A 649 27.84 -15.39 -28.27
C VAL A 649 27.90 -16.92 -28.37
N ASP A 650 26.82 -17.59 -28.80
CA ASP A 650 26.85 -19.02 -29.15
C ASP A 650 26.46 -19.25 -30.62
N LYS A 651 27.40 -18.92 -31.50
CA LYS A 651 27.25 -19.15 -32.94
C LYS A 651 26.85 -20.60 -33.27
N LEU A 652 25.98 -20.78 -34.27
CA LEU A 652 25.69 -22.10 -34.84
C LEU A 652 26.92 -22.65 -35.57
N ASP A 653 27.08 -23.97 -35.56
CA ASP A 653 28.11 -24.62 -36.37
C ASP A 653 27.81 -24.43 -37.86
N GLU A 654 28.85 -24.31 -38.68
CA GLU A 654 28.72 -24.14 -40.12
C GLU A 654 27.92 -25.29 -40.74
N ILE A 655 28.14 -26.53 -40.28
CA ILE A 655 27.40 -27.71 -40.75
C ILE A 655 25.89 -27.55 -40.54
N GLU A 656 25.48 -26.98 -39.40
CA GLU A 656 24.07 -26.72 -39.10
C GLU A 656 23.50 -25.62 -40.01
N LEU A 657 24.26 -24.54 -40.25
CA LEU A 657 23.85 -23.47 -41.17
C LEU A 657 23.61 -24.00 -42.60
N TYR A 658 24.48 -24.87 -43.11
CA TYR A 658 24.31 -25.47 -44.44
C TYR A 658 23.11 -26.40 -44.52
N ASN A 659 22.91 -27.25 -43.52
CA ASN A 659 21.84 -28.25 -43.53
C ASN A 659 20.45 -27.67 -43.31
N THR A 660 20.34 -26.49 -42.68
CA THR A 660 19.04 -25.89 -42.33
C THR A 660 18.78 -24.60 -43.11
N ILE A 661 19.56 -23.56 -42.85
CA ILE A 661 19.32 -22.21 -43.35
C ILE A 661 19.62 -22.12 -44.84
N PHE A 662 20.83 -22.50 -45.27
CA PHE A 662 21.22 -22.37 -46.68
C PHE A 662 20.48 -23.35 -47.58
N HIS A 663 20.09 -24.52 -47.08
CA HIS A 663 19.19 -25.43 -47.80
C HIS A 663 17.84 -24.77 -48.10
N SER A 664 17.24 -24.10 -47.11
CA SER A 664 15.97 -23.40 -47.25
C SER A 664 16.07 -22.19 -48.20
N VAL A 665 17.16 -21.42 -48.11
CA VAL A 665 17.44 -20.29 -49.01
C VAL A 665 17.58 -20.75 -50.46
N ALA A 666 18.32 -21.83 -50.71
CA ALA A 666 18.52 -22.38 -52.05
C ALA A 666 17.19 -22.86 -52.67
N ALA A 667 16.34 -23.54 -51.89
CA ALA A 667 15.02 -23.96 -52.33
C ALA A 667 14.14 -22.75 -52.70
N LYS A 668 14.18 -21.67 -51.91
CA LYS A 668 13.40 -20.46 -52.17
C LYS A 668 13.88 -19.71 -53.42
N LEU A 669 15.18 -19.53 -53.61
CA LEU A 669 15.73 -18.88 -54.80
C LEU A 669 15.39 -19.65 -56.08
N THR A 670 15.41 -20.99 -56.03
CA THR A 670 15.03 -21.85 -57.16
C THR A 670 13.53 -21.76 -57.49
N SER A 671 12.68 -21.37 -56.52
CA SER A 671 11.24 -21.15 -56.73
C SER A 671 10.89 -19.75 -57.28
N ILE A 672 11.84 -18.81 -57.21
CA ILE A 672 11.66 -17.42 -57.66
C ILE A 672 12.30 -17.20 -59.05
N ALA A 673 13.34 -17.97 -59.38
CA ALA A 673 13.92 -18.09 -60.72
C ALA A 673 13.01 -18.87 -61.66
#